data_AF-A0A6B2KXR3-F1
#
_entry.id   AF-A0A6B2KXR3-F1
#
_cell.length_a   1.000
_cell.length_b   1.000
_cell.length_c   1.000
_cell.angle_alpha   90.00
_cell.angle_beta   90.00
_cell.angle_gamma   90.00
#
_symmetry.space_group_name_H-M   'P 1'
#
loop_
_entity.id
_entity.type
_entity.pdbx_description
1 polymer ?
#
loop_
_entity_poly.entity_id
_entity_poly.type
_entity_poly.pdbx_seq_one_letter_code
_entity_poly.pdbx_strand_id
1 'polypeptide(L)'
;MAEATWIRIQRKTFSRWANTFLINRNLGIHILEQDLADGVILHNLLEILSGRQLKPKAQKQKMKVQKVEQINRAIRFMQSWGLKVVAIGGEDIHDGNTKLILGLLWILILRFQIEADTGASSSDLLDWCNKVLKPQGLSVDNFKDSWQDGRAFCGLVNALQVNTIDLSQCPPDQKEANLNLAFEQAEKNFQIPRMLDAEDILEYPDDLSIMTYVAYYRGYLATNTADPQYCYCEGEGLKTALVLKPGEFVIHVRNDKNEKAEKGGAPVRCLLRNENDEDICKVAIQDNRNGTYSCHYSAPAPGKFLLHVRIGPNPIKDSPYHPEVISGEPFPGKCILVGPGASKAVAGKATEFKIQAKDSNGNNLDKGGALFSAVLKDPKGPVTIKIKDNEDGTYTGSYVATTAGPVPLIVEVKTEAFGEGPIEGSPYQIAVEAGAPVANLTTAYGPGLNGSNAGVDTKVFVQTRDEFDNELKVGGAPILATLNSKADGRMLNVEVLDKKDGTYELSYVPEKIGKYSLDIKLGDQPIKNSPIEFTVLPGVPDPLQFEFSSIDLDPSDGKRHLVAGQSDTYKIFSRDHYGNVIKTGGIPILATLSGAEDLTATVADRGDGTYDITYKPTKAGDYKINVQVNGQALGGNHPVPLLVTPAAASGGNSVAYGAGLQEARLEDETSNFTVESRDAFDNPLSVGGSVVGGKLTHVTSGQTSNISAQDNGNGTYTCSYPSINKAGKYHVTPTLNGVPVKGAPFELIVNPGGLFLSNTEITFEENALAGLVAGHIQLMDSAQNFLLTGGESVEGTATPLSSVQVDVRDNHNGTYDLVYPPHLRGSFEVSLQINGKQLPSGPWQVDVAEDPVDGAILKSLEQSVPQSAKIWARLLSQATASERVLIMREIQATCSKKTLSDQDIKDIDLSLAPSTTLL
;
A
#
# COMPACT_ATOMS: atom_id res chain seq x y z
N MET A 1 11.68 79.98 47.02
CA MET A 1 12.76 80.96 47.28
C MET A 1 13.12 81.59 45.95
N ALA A 2 13.22 82.91 45.88
CA ALA A 2 13.69 83.59 44.67
C ALA A 2 15.12 83.10 44.34
N GLU A 3 15.39 82.81 43.06
CA GLU A 3 16.72 82.39 42.59
C GLU A 3 17.72 83.55 42.78
N ALA A 4 18.95 83.24 43.21
CA ALA A 4 19.97 84.26 43.40
C ALA A 4 20.38 84.87 42.04
N THR A 5 20.47 86.20 41.96
CA THR A 5 20.74 86.95 40.72
C THR A 5 21.96 86.43 39.95
N TRP A 6 23.07 86.13 40.63
CA TRP A 6 24.30 85.63 40.00
C TRP A 6 24.11 84.29 39.26
N ILE A 7 23.23 83.40 39.76
CA ILE A 7 22.93 82.10 39.13
C ILE A 7 22.25 82.32 37.77
N ARG A 8 21.31 83.26 37.72
CA ARG A 8 20.58 83.61 36.49
C ARG A 8 21.55 84.15 35.42
N ILE A 9 22.46 85.03 35.82
CA ILE A 9 23.45 85.67 34.92
C ILE A 9 24.46 84.64 34.40
N GLN A 10 25.04 83.81 35.29
CA GLN A 10 25.97 82.75 34.87
C GLN A 10 25.31 81.74 33.94
N ARG A 11 24.07 81.32 34.22
CA ARG A 11 23.31 80.40 33.35
C ARG A 11 23.16 80.94 31.94
N LYS A 12 22.80 82.21 31.78
CA LYS A 12 22.66 82.85 30.47
C LYS A 12 24.00 82.91 29.73
N THR A 13 25.03 83.38 30.41
CA THR A 13 26.38 83.58 29.85
C THR A 13 27.02 82.26 29.44
N PHE A 14 27.03 81.25 30.32
CA PHE A 14 27.66 79.97 30.04
C PHE A 14 26.91 79.15 28.99
N SER A 15 25.57 79.29 28.92
CA SER A 15 24.79 78.67 27.85
C SER A 15 25.10 79.30 26.49
N ARG A 16 25.18 80.64 26.42
CA ARG A 16 25.62 81.35 25.19
C ARG A 16 27.02 80.93 24.77
N TRP A 17 27.95 80.81 25.71
CA TRP A 17 29.30 80.31 25.45
C TRP A 17 29.28 78.90 24.86
N ALA A 18 28.61 77.93 25.51
CA ALA A 18 28.51 76.57 24.99
C ALA A 18 27.87 76.52 23.59
N ASN A 19 26.86 77.37 23.34
CA ASN A 19 26.17 77.45 22.06
C ASN A 19 27.05 77.91 20.90
N THR A 20 28.10 78.72 21.16
CA THR A 20 29.06 79.09 20.10
C THR A 20 29.82 77.89 19.52
N PHE A 21 29.94 76.80 20.28
CA PHE A 21 30.56 75.56 19.82
C PHE A 21 29.52 74.59 19.26
N LEU A 22 28.37 74.47 19.92
CA LEU A 22 27.33 73.49 19.59
C LEU A 22 26.60 73.78 18.27
N ILE A 23 26.54 75.04 17.85
CA ILE A 23 25.92 75.43 16.58
C ILE A 23 26.54 74.70 15.37
N ASN A 24 27.83 74.36 15.43
CA ASN A 24 28.54 73.59 14.39
C ASN A 24 28.01 72.15 14.20
N ARG A 25 27.24 71.65 15.18
CA ARG A 25 26.57 70.35 15.15
C ARG A 25 25.04 70.46 15.06
N ASN A 26 24.49 71.64 14.77
CA ASN A 26 23.05 71.93 14.83
C ASN A 26 22.45 71.55 16.20
N LEU A 27 23.21 71.76 17.28
CA LEU A 27 22.79 71.56 18.66
C LEU A 27 22.78 72.90 19.39
N GLY A 28 22.00 73.01 20.46
CA GLY A 28 21.93 74.21 21.28
C GLY A 28 21.35 73.92 22.67
N ILE A 29 21.75 74.75 23.62
CA ILE A 29 21.24 74.81 24.99
C ILE A 29 20.27 76.00 25.05
N HIS A 30 18.99 75.70 25.26
CA HIS A 30 17.91 76.65 25.49
C HIS A 30 17.54 76.73 26.98
N ILE A 31 17.45 75.57 27.65
CA ILE A 31 17.23 75.45 29.09
C ILE A 31 18.33 74.56 29.65
N LEU A 32 19.31 75.17 30.32
CA LEU A 32 20.57 74.55 30.73
C LEU A 32 20.35 73.22 31.49
N GLU A 33 19.42 73.22 32.44
CA GLU A 33 19.12 72.09 33.31
C GLU A 33 18.47 70.92 32.55
N GLN A 34 17.70 71.19 31.50
CA GLN A 34 16.96 70.18 30.75
C GLN A 34 17.79 69.61 29.60
N ASP A 35 18.50 70.48 28.89
CA ASP A 35 19.21 70.12 27.67
C ASP A 35 20.48 69.31 27.95
N LEU A 36 21.07 69.47 29.14
CA LEU A 36 22.20 68.64 29.58
C LEU A 36 21.76 67.33 30.25
N ALA A 37 20.47 67.16 30.58
CA ALA A 37 19.98 66.07 31.42
C ALA A 37 20.11 64.68 30.79
N ASP A 38 20.23 64.54 29.48
CA ASP A 38 20.45 63.24 28.82
C ASP A 38 21.92 62.97 28.45
N GLY A 39 22.82 63.93 28.69
CA GLY A 39 24.24 63.84 28.39
C GLY A 39 24.61 63.93 26.91
N VAL A 40 23.65 64.03 25.98
CA VAL A 40 23.95 64.12 24.54
C VAL A 40 24.63 65.45 24.22
N ILE A 41 24.09 66.56 24.70
CA ILE A 41 24.66 67.89 24.42
C ILE A 41 26.01 68.03 25.11
N LEU A 42 26.14 67.60 26.38
CA LEU A 42 27.42 67.62 27.09
C LEU A 42 28.49 66.78 26.35
N HIS A 43 28.14 65.57 25.90
CA HIS A 43 29.04 64.73 25.11
C HIS A 43 29.53 65.45 23.85
N ASN A 44 28.61 66.03 23.08
CA ASN A 44 28.95 66.73 21.85
C ASN A 44 29.82 67.95 22.13
N LEU A 45 29.52 68.72 23.18
CA LEU A 45 30.33 69.86 23.60
C LEU A 45 31.76 69.42 23.94
N LEU A 46 31.94 68.33 24.70
CA LEU A 46 33.26 67.81 25.06
C LEU A 46 34.05 67.30 23.85
N GLU A 47 33.40 66.65 22.88
CA GLU A 47 34.07 66.24 21.65
C GLU A 47 34.53 67.45 20.82
N ILE A 48 33.72 68.51 20.76
CA ILE A 48 34.09 69.74 20.05
C ILE A 48 35.28 70.41 20.75
N LEU A 49 35.20 70.62 22.07
CA LEU A 49 36.23 71.31 22.83
C LEU A 49 37.58 70.55 22.84
N SER A 50 37.54 69.22 22.81
CA SER A 50 38.76 68.41 22.85
C SER A 50 39.33 68.02 21.49
N GLY A 51 38.53 68.12 20.42
CA GLY A 51 38.88 67.56 19.12
C GLY A 51 39.01 66.03 19.11
N ARG A 52 38.57 65.33 20.17
CA ARG A 52 38.65 63.87 20.32
C ARG A 52 37.25 63.26 20.34
N GLN A 53 37.11 62.07 19.76
CA GLN A 53 35.85 61.33 19.83
C GLN A 53 35.68 60.67 21.21
N LEU A 54 34.53 60.90 21.84
CA LEU A 54 34.11 60.19 23.04
C LEU A 54 33.30 58.97 22.58
N LYS A 55 33.83 57.77 22.85
CA LYS A 55 33.20 56.50 22.44
C LYS A 55 32.47 55.84 23.61
N PRO A 56 31.33 55.16 23.36
CA PRO A 56 30.58 55.13 22.10
C PRO A 56 29.89 56.48 21.84
N LYS A 57 29.50 56.72 20.57
CA LYS A 57 28.83 57.97 20.17
C LYS A 57 27.61 58.25 21.03
N ALA A 58 27.36 59.54 21.28
CA ALA A 58 26.16 59.98 21.97
C ALA A 58 24.89 59.52 21.25
N GLN A 59 23.94 58.99 21.99
CA GLN A 59 22.62 58.60 21.48
C GLN A 59 21.57 58.87 22.53
N LYS A 60 20.41 59.40 22.13
CA LYS A 60 19.27 59.60 23.02
C LYS A 60 18.84 58.26 23.64
N GLN A 61 18.87 58.19 24.97
CA GLN A 61 18.48 57.01 25.73
C GLN A 61 17.07 57.17 26.29
N LYS A 62 16.32 56.05 26.41
CA LYS A 62 14.97 56.07 27.00
C LYS A 62 15.00 56.00 28.53
N MET A 63 15.88 55.17 29.11
CA MET A 63 15.91 54.90 30.55
C MET A 63 16.80 55.90 31.31
N LYS A 64 16.36 56.37 32.49
CA LYS A 64 17.13 57.28 33.38
C LYS A 64 18.55 56.75 33.64
N VAL A 65 18.68 55.46 33.94
CA VAL A 65 19.98 54.81 34.23
C VAL A 65 20.97 54.95 33.04
N GLN A 66 20.50 54.80 31.81
CA GLN A 66 21.35 54.92 30.61
C GLN A 66 21.77 56.37 30.32
N LYS A 67 20.88 57.34 30.58
CA LYS A 67 21.19 58.77 30.50
C LYS A 67 22.26 59.17 31.52
N VAL A 68 22.09 58.75 32.78
CA VAL A 68 23.07 58.99 33.85
C VAL A 68 24.42 58.35 33.52
N GLU A 69 24.45 57.13 32.99
CA GLU A 69 25.71 56.49 32.57
C GLU A 69 26.38 57.23 31.40
N GLN A 70 25.61 57.76 30.45
CA GLN A 70 26.15 58.60 29.39
C GLN A 70 26.80 59.86 29.95
N ILE A 71 26.18 60.52 30.92
CA ILE A 71 26.75 61.67 31.61
C ILE A 71 28.01 61.29 32.42
N ASN A 72 27.98 60.16 33.15
CA ASN A 72 29.16 59.69 33.89
C ASN A 72 30.35 59.38 32.98
N ARG A 73 30.11 58.94 31.74
CA ARG A 73 31.18 58.81 30.73
C ARG A 73 31.73 60.17 30.31
N ALA A 74 30.88 61.17 30.11
CA ALA A 74 31.31 62.55 29.86
C ALA A 74 32.17 63.09 31.00
N ILE A 75 31.77 62.88 32.26
CA ILE A 75 32.55 63.27 33.45
C ILE A 75 33.90 62.53 33.50
N ARG A 76 33.94 61.21 33.30
CA ARG A 76 35.19 60.43 33.25
C ARG A 76 36.11 60.89 32.14
N PHE A 77 35.54 61.27 30.99
CA PHE A 77 36.30 61.81 29.88
C PHE A 77 36.96 63.15 30.24
N MET A 78 36.25 64.05 30.92
CA MET A 78 36.83 65.28 31.46
C MET A 78 37.95 65.00 32.47
N GLN A 79 37.76 64.03 33.38
CA GLN A 79 38.78 63.61 34.35
C GLN A 79 40.02 63.03 33.66
N SER A 80 39.85 62.31 32.54
CA SER A 80 40.96 61.80 31.74
C SER A 80 41.84 62.91 31.13
N TRP A 81 41.33 64.14 31.06
CA TRP A 81 42.10 65.32 30.64
C TRP A 81 42.84 66.01 31.79
N GLY A 82 42.79 65.43 33.00
CA GLY A 82 43.37 66.01 34.21
C GLY A 82 42.51 67.10 34.87
N LEU A 83 41.25 67.25 34.45
CA LEU A 83 40.33 68.21 35.07
C LEU A 83 39.87 67.73 36.45
N LYS A 84 40.04 68.58 37.47
CA LYS A 84 39.58 68.33 38.84
C LYS A 84 38.08 68.59 38.96
N VAL A 85 37.27 67.65 38.47
CA VAL A 85 35.81 67.66 38.63
C VAL A 85 35.46 67.09 40.01
N VAL A 86 35.23 67.96 41.00
CA VAL A 86 34.97 67.59 42.40
C VAL A 86 33.50 67.82 42.75
N ALA A 87 32.87 66.84 43.42
CA ALA A 87 31.52 66.93 43.98
C ALA A 87 30.34 67.08 42.98
N ILE A 88 30.48 66.55 41.75
CA ILE A 88 29.36 66.41 40.80
C ILE A 88 29.35 65.01 40.16
N GLY A 89 28.21 64.34 40.18
CA GLY A 89 27.94 63.07 39.53
C GLY A 89 26.93 63.17 38.38
N GLY A 90 26.75 62.09 37.63
CA GLY A 90 25.81 62.06 36.51
C GLY A 90 24.35 62.24 36.93
N GLU A 91 23.98 61.87 38.16
CA GLU A 91 22.65 62.11 38.70
C GLU A 91 22.39 63.60 38.94
N ASP A 92 23.38 64.35 39.45
CA ASP A 92 23.25 65.79 39.70
C ASP A 92 22.95 66.58 38.42
N ILE A 93 23.58 66.19 37.30
CA ILE A 93 23.35 66.81 36.00
C ILE A 93 21.99 66.36 35.43
N HIS A 94 21.65 65.07 35.55
CA HIS A 94 20.37 64.54 35.07
C HIS A 94 19.17 65.17 35.78
N ASP A 95 19.27 65.36 37.09
CA ASP A 95 18.20 65.94 37.91
C ASP A 95 18.22 67.48 37.88
N GLY A 96 19.11 68.09 37.09
CA GLY A 96 19.10 69.52 36.79
C GLY A 96 19.63 70.40 37.94
N ASN A 97 20.61 69.95 38.71
CA ASN A 97 21.20 70.76 39.79
C ASN A 97 22.00 71.95 39.22
N THR A 98 21.33 73.08 39.05
CA THR A 98 21.87 74.29 38.38
C THR A 98 23.23 74.71 38.91
N LYS A 99 23.44 74.73 40.24
CA LYS A 99 24.71 75.18 40.82
C LYS A 99 25.89 74.28 40.43
N LEU A 100 25.68 72.96 40.44
CA LEU A 100 26.71 72.00 40.07
C LEU A 100 26.97 72.02 38.56
N ILE A 101 25.93 72.15 37.74
CA ILE A 101 26.06 72.27 36.28
C ILE A 101 26.85 73.53 35.90
N LEU A 102 26.56 74.67 36.53
CA LEU A 102 27.32 75.90 36.32
C LEU A 102 28.79 75.74 36.72
N GLY A 103 29.07 75.07 37.85
CA GLY A 103 30.43 74.73 38.26
C GLY A 103 31.16 73.86 37.24
N LEU A 104 30.49 72.88 36.63
CA LEU A 104 31.06 72.03 35.58
C LEU A 104 31.40 72.84 34.31
N LEU A 105 30.47 73.69 33.85
CA LEU A 105 30.71 74.55 32.68
C LEU A 105 31.82 75.55 32.94
N TRP A 106 31.92 76.11 34.15
CA TRP A 106 33.02 76.97 34.53
C TRP A 106 34.38 76.26 34.43
N ILE A 107 34.49 75.01 34.87
CA ILE A 107 35.73 74.23 34.72
C ILE A 107 36.13 74.12 33.23
N LEU A 108 35.16 73.93 32.34
CA LEU A 108 35.42 73.88 30.90
C LEU A 108 35.84 75.25 30.33
N ILE A 109 35.14 76.33 30.71
CA ILE A 109 35.50 77.69 30.30
C ILE A 109 36.92 78.03 30.78
N LEU A 110 37.21 77.80 32.06
CA LEU A 110 38.52 78.05 32.63
C LEU A 110 39.60 77.30 31.83
N ARG A 111 39.40 76.01 31.56
CA ARG A 111 40.40 75.20 30.86
C ARG A 111 40.60 75.58 29.40
N PHE A 112 39.51 75.76 28.66
CA PHE A 112 39.50 75.82 27.20
C PHE A 112 39.39 77.23 26.63
N GLN A 113 38.97 78.21 27.43
CA GLN A 113 38.88 79.60 27.03
C GLN A 113 39.97 80.46 27.69
N ILE A 114 40.23 80.26 28.99
CA ILE A 114 41.09 81.16 29.78
C ILE A 114 42.53 80.62 29.87
N GLU A 115 42.70 79.34 30.21
CA GLU A 115 44.00 78.68 30.40
C GLU A 115 44.63 78.16 29.10
N ALA A 116 43.91 78.22 27.97
CA ALA A 116 44.18 77.47 26.75
C ALA A 116 45.58 77.68 26.13
N ASP A 117 46.19 78.84 26.35
CA ASP A 117 47.43 79.24 25.66
C ASP A 117 48.68 79.40 26.55
N THR A 118 48.57 79.46 27.89
CA THR A 118 49.73 79.74 28.77
C THR A 118 49.70 79.09 30.17
N GLY A 119 48.65 78.33 30.53
CA GLY A 119 48.46 77.90 31.93
C GLY A 119 48.12 79.05 32.89
N ALA A 120 47.56 80.13 32.32
CA ALA A 120 47.27 81.40 32.97
C ALA A 120 46.05 81.33 33.91
N SER A 121 46.20 81.94 35.09
CA SER A 121 45.17 82.14 36.11
C SER A 121 44.27 83.35 35.81
N SER A 122 43.22 83.56 36.63
CA SER A 122 42.41 84.78 36.60
C SER A 122 43.24 86.06 36.72
N SER A 123 44.39 86.01 37.41
CA SER A 123 45.32 87.15 37.54
C SER A 123 45.94 87.53 36.18
N ASP A 124 46.33 86.55 35.38
CA ASP A 124 46.97 86.79 34.08
C ASP A 124 46.01 87.39 33.06
N LEU A 125 44.73 86.99 33.11
CA LEU A 125 43.70 87.61 32.28
C LEU A 125 43.49 89.09 32.66
N LEU A 126 43.56 89.42 33.97
CA LEU A 126 43.43 90.79 34.45
C LEU A 126 44.64 91.64 34.04
N ASP A 127 45.85 91.09 34.14
CA ASP A 127 47.09 91.72 33.66
C ASP A 127 47.04 91.98 32.16
N TRP A 128 46.53 91.01 31.39
CA TRP A 128 46.30 91.17 29.96
C TRP A 128 45.31 92.31 29.66
N CYS A 129 44.19 92.39 30.38
CA CYS A 129 43.22 93.48 30.22
C CYS A 129 43.89 94.83 30.44
N ASN A 130 44.61 95.00 31.55
CA ASN A 130 45.32 96.25 31.85
C ASN A 130 46.40 96.57 30.81
N LYS A 131 47.10 95.57 30.26
CA LYS A 131 48.07 95.78 29.18
C LYS A 131 47.42 96.34 27.91
N VAL A 132 46.22 95.89 27.59
CA VAL A 132 45.44 96.33 26.42
C VAL A 132 44.76 97.68 26.65
N LEU A 133 44.29 97.94 27.88
CA LEU A 133 43.49 99.11 28.23
C LEU A 133 44.33 100.34 28.62
N LYS A 134 45.50 100.14 29.24
CA LYS A 134 46.36 101.23 29.74
C LYS A 134 46.78 102.26 28.67
N PRO A 135 47.10 101.88 27.41
CA PRO A 135 47.37 102.85 26.34
C PRO A 135 46.21 103.81 26.05
N GLN A 136 44.98 103.42 26.40
CA GLN A 136 43.76 104.19 26.19
C GLN A 136 43.34 104.96 27.46
N GLY A 137 44.19 104.99 28.50
CA GLY A 137 43.91 105.68 29.76
C GLY A 137 42.91 104.96 30.67
N LEU A 138 42.68 103.66 30.46
CA LEU A 138 41.74 102.84 31.23
C LEU A 138 42.50 101.78 32.05
N SER A 139 41.98 101.43 33.23
CA SER A 139 42.50 100.37 34.09
C SER A 139 41.37 99.67 34.84
N VAL A 140 41.56 98.39 35.13
CA VAL A 140 40.60 97.54 35.85
C VAL A 140 41.30 96.75 36.94
N ASP A 141 40.69 96.66 38.13
CA ASP A 141 41.31 96.00 39.30
C ASP A 141 40.69 94.64 39.62
N ASN A 142 39.54 94.34 39.03
CA ASN A 142 38.79 93.09 39.22
C ASN A 142 37.91 92.79 38.00
N PHE A 143 37.28 91.62 37.97
CA PHE A 143 36.25 91.26 36.97
C PHE A 143 34.82 91.54 37.44
N LYS A 144 34.62 92.47 38.37
CA LYS A 144 33.32 92.86 38.92
C LYS A 144 33.03 94.32 38.60
N ASP A 145 33.03 95.18 39.61
CA ASP A 145 32.61 96.56 39.52
C ASP A 145 33.44 97.41 38.55
N SER A 146 34.71 97.04 38.29
CA SER A 146 35.57 97.73 37.32
C SER A 146 35.05 97.70 35.87
N TRP A 147 34.09 96.82 35.56
CA TRP A 147 33.51 96.68 34.22
C TRP A 147 32.10 97.26 34.13
N GLN A 148 31.52 97.68 35.26
CA GLN A 148 30.11 98.03 35.36
C GLN A 148 29.77 99.35 34.65
N ASP A 149 30.75 100.24 34.44
CA ASP A 149 30.55 101.50 33.72
C ASP A 149 30.61 101.37 32.18
N GLY A 150 30.94 100.17 31.67
CA GLY A 150 31.04 99.82 30.25
C GLY A 150 32.28 100.35 29.52
N ARG A 151 33.10 101.20 30.14
CA ARG A 151 34.24 101.85 29.46
C ARG A 151 35.37 100.85 29.17
N ALA A 152 35.60 99.90 30.07
CA ALA A 152 36.57 98.83 29.85
C ALA A 152 36.22 97.97 28.62
N PHE A 153 34.94 97.62 28.41
CA PHE A 153 34.50 96.90 27.22
C PHE A 153 34.67 97.73 25.94
N CYS A 154 34.34 99.04 25.98
CA CYS A 154 34.61 99.94 24.85
C CYS A 154 36.11 99.96 24.49
N GLY A 155 36.98 99.98 25.49
CA GLY A 155 38.43 99.92 25.30
C GLY A 155 38.92 98.62 24.66
N LEU A 156 38.32 97.47 25.01
CA LEU A 156 38.65 96.20 24.36
C LEU A 156 38.24 96.19 22.88
N VAL A 157 37.10 96.78 22.52
CA VAL A 157 36.67 96.91 21.12
C VAL A 157 37.64 97.77 20.33
N ASN A 158 38.07 98.90 20.89
CA ASN A 158 39.07 99.76 20.25
C ASN A 158 40.45 99.11 20.08
N ALA A 159 40.77 98.11 20.91
CA ALA A 159 42.01 97.35 20.75
C ALA A 159 41.96 96.41 19.53
N LEU A 160 40.77 95.96 19.11
CA LEU A 160 40.57 95.16 17.90
C LEU A 160 40.82 96.00 16.64
N GLN A 161 40.33 97.23 16.66
CA GLN A 161 40.55 98.21 15.61
C GLN A 161 40.43 99.62 16.18
N VAL A 162 41.50 100.39 16.03
CA VAL A 162 41.60 101.76 16.54
C VAL A 162 40.48 102.64 15.95
N ASN A 163 39.91 103.51 16.79
CA ASN A 163 38.81 104.44 16.45
C ASN A 163 37.45 103.79 16.12
N THR A 164 37.20 102.55 16.56
CA THR A 164 35.88 101.94 16.42
C THR A 164 34.84 102.61 17.34
N ILE A 165 35.26 103.01 18.54
CA ILE A 165 34.45 103.71 19.54
C ILE A 165 35.21 104.96 19.99
N ASP A 166 34.56 106.12 20.01
CA ASP A 166 35.14 107.34 20.60
C ASP A 166 34.97 107.30 22.13
N LEU A 167 36.04 106.94 22.85
CA LEU A 167 36.04 106.83 24.31
C LEU A 167 35.78 108.16 25.03
N SER A 168 35.95 109.31 24.36
CA SER A 168 35.63 110.62 24.95
C SER A 168 34.12 110.85 25.08
N GLN A 169 33.31 110.14 24.29
CA GLN A 169 31.85 110.17 24.30
C GLN A 169 31.22 109.06 25.14
N CYS A 170 32.02 108.33 25.93
CA CYS A 170 31.56 107.27 26.82
C CYS A 170 31.80 107.65 28.30
N PRO A 171 31.00 108.58 28.89
CA PRO A 171 31.20 109.01 30.26
C PRO A 171 30.75 107.93 31.27
N PRO A 172 31.40 107.82 32.44
CA PRO A 172 31.22 106.70 33.37
C PRO A 172 29.84 106.64 34.06
N ASP A 173 29.05 107.70 33.98
CA ASP A 173 27.67 107.77 34.48
C ASP A 173 26.66 107.14 33.50
N GLN A 174 26.97 107.07 32.20
CA GLN A 174 26.11 106.46 31.17
C GLN A 174 26.36 104.95 31.01
N LYS A 175 26.32 104.22 32.13
CA LYS A 175 26.74 102.82 32.22
C LYS A 175 26.05 101.89 31.20
N GLU A 176 24.72 101.95 31.11
CA GLU A 176 23.92 101.08 30.22
C GLU A 176 24.19 101.35 28.73
N ALA A 177 24.31 102.63 28.35
CA ALA A 177 24.59 103.03 26.98
C ALA A 177 26.00 102.60 26.54
N ASN A 178 27.00 102.76 27.41
CA ASN A 178 28.38 102.33 27.15
C ASN A 178 28.47 100.81 26.95
N LEU A 179 27.80 100.03 27.80
CA LEU A 179 27.79 98.56 27.71
C LEU A 179 27.14 98.08 26.39
N ASN A 180 25.96 98.61 26.06
CA ASN A 180 25.27 98.25 24.82
C ASN A 180 26.07 98.65 23.57
N LEU A 181 26.68 99.84 23.57
CA LEU A 181 27.54 100.28 22.46
C LEU A 181 28.73 99.33 22.26
N ALA A 182 29.44 98.97 23.33
CA ALA A 182 30.57 98.05 23.24
C ALA A 182 30.15 96.69 22.68
N PHE A 183 29.02 96.14 23.14
CA PHE A 183 28.55 94.82 22.71
C PHE A 183 28.06 94.83 21.27
N GLU A 184 27.33 95.87 20.84
CA GLU A 184 26.86 96.01 19.46
C GLU A 184 28.02 96.16 18.48
N GLN A 185 29.03 96.99 18.79
CA GLN A 185 30.18 97.16 17.91
C GLN A 185 31.03 95.89 17.83
N ALA A 186 31.18 95.17 18.93
CA ALA A 186 31.87 93.88 18.97
C ALA A 186 31.20 92.85 18.06
N GLU A 187 29.87 92.74 18.12
CA GLU A 187 29.09 91.81 17.32
C GLU A 187 29.06 92.22 15.84
N LYS A 188 28.74 93.49 15.55
CA LYS A 188 28.55 93.98 14.18
C LYS A 188 29.83 93.99 13.36
N ASN A 189 30.94 94.43 13.95
CA ASN A 189 32.18 94.67 13.20
C ASN A 189 33.16 93.49 13.31
N PHE A 190 33.15 92.76 14.42
CA PHE A 190 34.12 91.69 14.68
C PHE A 190 33.48 90.31 14.84
N GLN A 191 32.15 90.21 14.76
CA GLN A 191 31.39 88.96 14.96
C GLN A 191 31.68 88.30 16.32
N ILE A 192 32.04 89.11 17.33
CA ILE A 192 32.18 88.64 18.71
C ILE A 192 30.76 88.50 19.29
N PRO A 193 30.31 87.27 19.63
CA PRO A 193 28.94 87.02 20.03
C PRO A 193 28.64 87.66 21.39
N ARG A 194 27.48 88.30 21.51
CA ARG A 194 27.04 88.95 22.75
C ARG A 194 26.76 87.92 23.85
N MET A 195 27.72 87.74 24.76
CA MET A 195 27.59 86.79 25.89
C MET A 195 26.84 87.39 27.08
N LEU A 196 27.01 88.69 27.32
CA LEU A 196 26.44 89.43 28.44
C LEU A 196 25.41 90.45 27.96
N ASP A 197 24.49 90.80 28.85
CA ASP A 197 23.58 91.93 28.64
C ASP A 197 23.89 93.05 29.62
N ALA A 198 23.61 94.29 29.21
CA ALA A 198 23.95 95.47 29.99
C ALA A 198 23.19 95.46 31.33
N GLU A 199 21.91 95.07 31.29
CA GLU A 199 21.03 94.98 32.45
C GLU A 199 21.57 94.00 33.50
N ASP A 200 22.11 92.87 33.06
CA ASP A 200 22.66 91.83 33.94
C ASP A 200 23.92 92.35 34.68
N ILE A 201 24.81 93.08 33.99
CA ILE A 201 26.02 93.67 34.59
C ILE A 201 25.68 94.80 35.58
N LEU A 202 24.67 95.61 35.25
CA LEU A 202 24.20 96.70 36.12
C LEU A 202 23.53 96.18 37.39
N GLU A 203 22.78 95.09 37.28
CA GLU A 203 22.13 94.44 38.43
C GLU A 203 23.17 93.73 39.32
N TYR A 204 24.06 92.93 38.74
CA TYR A 204 25.11 92.23 39.47
C TYR A 204 26.31 91.86 38.55
N PRO A 205 27.46 92.54 38.67
CA PRO A 205 28.63 92.26 37.83
C PRO A 205 29.34 90.99 38.30
N ASP A 206 28.86 89.85 37.82
CA ASP A 206 29.41 88.52 38.13
C ASP A 206 30.79 88.32 37.48
N ASP A 207 31.78 87.95 38.30
CA ASP A 207 33.18 87.80 37.87
C ASP A 207 33.38 86.70 36.84
N LEU A 208 32.77 85.53 37.03
CA LEU A 208 32.94 84.40 36.11
C LEU A 208 32.33 84.72 34.74
N SER A 209 31.18 85.39 34.73
CA SER A 209 30.49 85.79 33.50
C SER A 209 31.27 86.85 32.72
N ILE A 210 31.81 87.87 33.42
CA ILE A 210 32.68 88.89 32.82
C ILE A 210 33.97 88.26 32.28
N MET A 211 34.64 87.41 33.06
CA MET A 211 35.84 86.70 32.63
C MET A 211 35.61 85.86 31.36
N THR A 212 34.49 85.14 31.29
CA THR A 212 34.13 84.31 30.13
C THR A 212 34.07 85.14 28.87
N TYR A 213 33.45 86.32 28.94
CA TYR A 213 33.30 87.18 27.76
C TYR A 213 34.62 87.86 27.38
N VAL A 214 35.36 88.39 28.35
CA VAL A 214 36.66 89.04 28.14
C VAL A 214 37.69 88.09 27.54
N ALA A 215 37.73 86.83 27.96
CA ALA A 215 38.62 85.83 27.38
C ALA A 215 38.34 85.58 25.88
N TYR A 216 37.10 85.79 25.42
CA TYR A 216 36.76 85.71 24.00
C TYR A 216 37.41 86.85 23.18
N TYR A 217 37.45 88.07 23.71
CA TYR A 217 38.17 89.19 23.08
C TYR A 217 39.68 88.91 22.97
N ARG A 218 40.27 88.29 23.99
CA ARG A 218 41.69 87.89 23.97
C ARG A 218 42.02 86.92 22.84
N GLY A 219 41.17 85.90 22.63
CA GLY A 219 41.37 84.93 21.55
C GLY A 219 41.30 85.56 20.17
N TYR A 220 40.38 86.50 19.95
CA TYR A 220 40.26 87.20 18.66
C TYR A 220 41.45 88.09 18.35
N LEU A 221 42.00 88.80 19.35
CA LEU A 221 43.20 89.64 19.16
C LEU A 221 44.45 88.84 18.76
N ALA A 222 44.47 87.52 18.96
CA ALA A 222 45.57 86.66 18.58
C ALA A 222 45.54 86.22 17.09
N THR A 223 44.42 86.36 16.37
CA THR A 223 44.18 85.72 15.04
C THR A 223 44.37 86.63 13.81
N ASN A 224 44.78 87.90 13.95
CA ASN A 224 44.85 88.86 12.85
C ASN A 224 46.15 88.81 11.99
N THR A 225 46.65 87.61 11.61
CA THR A 225 47.97 87.44 10.93
C THR A 225 47.98 86.57 9.65
N ALA A 226 46.85 86.11 9.10
CA ALA A 226 46.81 85.25 7.90
C ALA A 226 46.30 85.97 6.64
N ASP A 227 46.97 85.77 5.49
CA ASP A 227 46.56 86.25 4.16
C ASP A 227 46.12 85.08 3.26
N PRO A 228 44.81 84.98 2.93
CA PRO A 228 44.25 83.94 2.07
C PRO A 228 44.94 83.81 0.70
N GLN A 229 45.49 84.88 0.11
CA GLN A 229 46.10 84.84 -1.22
C GLN A 229 47.41 84.05 -1.26
N TYR A 230 48.12 83.95 -0.13
CA TYR A 230 49.37 83.19 -0.01
C TYR A 230 49.19 81.78 0.56
N CYS A 231 47.99 81.45 1.05
CA CYS A 231 47.67 80.12 1.57
C CYS A 231 47.40 79.13 0.43
N TYR A 232 47.75 77.86 0.61
CA TYR A 232 47.59 76.82 -0.43
C TYR A 232 47.27 75.45 0.17
N CYS A 233 46.74 74.55 -0.65
CA CYS A 233 46.52 73.13 -0.32
C CYS A 233 47.49 72.20 -1.06
N GLU A 234 47.78 71.05 -0.49
CA GLU A 234 48.43 69.91 -1.16
C GLU A 234 47.83 68.57 -0.72
N GLY A 235 47.86 67.55 -1.59
CA GLY A 235 47.37 66.19 -1.29
C GLY A 235 46.56 65.56 -2.43
N GLU A 236 46.52 64.24 -2.48
CA GLU A 236 45.81 63.47 -3.53
C GLU A 236 44.29 63.74 -3.51
N GLY A 237 43.71 63.98 -2.33
CA GLY A 237 42.29 64.31 -2.18
C GLY A 237 41.84 65.59 -2.87
N LEU A 238 42.76 66.42 -3.39
CA LEU A 238 42.42 67.58 -4.23
C LEU A 238 42.11 67.20 -5.69
N LYS A 239 42.51 66.00 -6.13
CA LYS A 239 42.39 65.51 -7.50
C LYS A 239 41.52 64.26 -7.61
N THR A 240 41.76 63.28 -6.75
CA THR A 240 41.05 62.00 -6.79
C THR A 240 40.82 61.43 -5.39
N ALA A 241 39.71 60.71 -5.23
CA ALA A 241 39.44 59.92 -4.04
C ALA A 241 38.63 58.67 -4.40
N LEU A 242 38.68 57.65 -3.55
CA LEU A 242 37.79 56.50 -3.69
C LEU A 242 36.51 56.72 -2.88
N VAL A 243 35.38 56.23 -3.38
CA VAL A 243 34.11 56.29 -2.64
C VAL A 243 34.29 55.75 -1.23
N LEU A 244 33.82 56.52 -0.25
CA LEU A 244 33.88 56.25 1.19
C LEU A 244 35.30 56.10 1.79
N LYS A 245 36.38 56.31 1.02
CA LYS A 245 37.74 56.44 1.56
C LYS A 245 38.06 57.92 1.83
N PRO A 246 38.94 58.22 2.80
CA PRO A 246 39.38 59.59 3.07
C PRO A 246 40.10 60.18 1.84
N GLY A 247 39.54 61.22 1.24
CA GLY A 247 40.25 62.13 0.35
C GLY A 247 41.04 63.11 1.20
N GLU A 248 42.34 62.89 1.37
CA GLU A 248 43.19 63.65 2.28
C GLU A 248 43.94 64.78 1.58
N PHE A 249 44.02 65.93 2.26
CA PHE A 249 44.82 67.08 1.85
C PHE A 249 45.24 67.92 3.07
N VAL A 250 46.26 68.76 2.90
CA VAL A 250 46.80 69.63 3.95
C VAL A 250 46.73 71.08 3.49
N ILE A 251 46.26 71.97 4.35
CA ILE A 251 46.23 73.42 4.11
C ILE A 251 47.43 74.06 4.81
N HIS A 252 48.17 74.91 4.10
CA HIS A 252 49.29 75.68 4.62
C HIS A 252 48.91 77.15 4.72
N VAL A 253 48.92 77.68 5.94
CA VAL A 253 48.54 79.08 6.22
C VAL A 253 49.77 79.99 6.21
N ARG A 254 49.66 81.13 5.54
CA ARG A 254 50.71 82.14 5.39
C ARG A 254 50.19 83.54 5.69
N ASN A 255 51.09 84.44 6.08
CA ASN A 255 50.78 85.86 6.30
C ASN A 255 50.87 86.70 5.01
N ASP A 256 50.63 88.00 5.12
CA ASP A 256 50.71 89.01 4.07
C ASP A 256 52.12 89.19 3.46
N LYS A 257 53.16 88.69 4.14
CA LYS A 257 54.54 88.62 3.66
C LYS A 257 54.89 87.26 3.04
N ASN A 258 53.90 86.38 2.87
CA ASN A 258 54.07 85.02 2.37
C ASN A 258 54.97 84.14 3.27
N GLU A 259 55.08 84.46 4.56
CA GLU A 259 55.78 83.66 5.55
C GLU A 259 54.82 82.63 6.15
N LYS A 260 55.35 81.47 6.55
CA LYS A 260 54.57 80.41 7.18
C LYS A 260 54.07 80.88 8.55
N ALA A 261 52.79 80.64 8.84
CA ALA A 261 52.28 80.83 10.19
C ALA A 261 52.98 79.88 11.18
N GLU A 262 53.56 80.42 12.26
CA GLU A 262 54.25 79.60 13.27
C GLU A 262 53.29 78.96 14.28
N LYS A 263 52.03 79.42 14.29
CA LYS A 263 50.98 78.99 15.23
C LYS A 263 49.70 78.64 14.46
N GLY A 264 48.86 77.82 15.10
CA GLY A 264 47.49 77.57 14.64
C GLY A 264 46.54 78.72 14.99
N GLY A 265 45.24 78.50 14.78
CA GLY A 265 44.16 79.43 15.16
C GLY A 265 43.55 80.24 14.01
N ALA A 266 44.01 80.08 12.77
CA ALA A 266 43.36 80.69 11.61
C ALA A 266 41.95 80.08 11.39
N PRO A 267 40.93 80.91 11.04
CA PRO A 267 39.55 80.47 10.83
C PRO A 267 39.37 79.74 9.49
N VAL A 268 39.89 78.52 9.39
CA VAL A 268 39.82 77.68 8.19
C VAL A 268 38.43 77.05 8.02
N ARG A 269 37.88 77.10 6.80
CA ARG A 269 36.63 76.43 6.42
C ARG A 269 36.78 75.69 5.09
N CYS A 270 36.29 74.46 5.04
CA CYS A 270 36.28 73.63 3.84
C CYS A 270 34.89 73.05 3.58
N LEU A 271 34.43 73.07 2.33
CA LEU A 271 33.14 72.53 1.91
C LEU A 271 33.33 71.67 0.65
N LEU A 272 32.82 70.45 0.65
CA LEU A 272 32.75 69.60 -0.55
C LEU A 272 31.32 69.61 -1.10
N ARG A 273 31.19 69.99 -2.36
CA ARG A 273 29.90 70.15 -3.06
C ARG A 273 29.83 69.32 -4.32
N ASN A 274 28.62 68.98 -4.77
CA ASN A 274 28.42 68.40 -6.11
C ASN A 274 28.46 69.51 -7.17
N GLU A 275 28.37 69.13 -8.45
CA GLU A 275 28.32 70.08 -9.58
C GLU A 275 27.08 71.02 -9.52
N ASN A 276 26.08 70.71 -8.70
CA ASN A 276 24.88 71.54 -8.47
C ASN A 276 25.02 72.49 -7.27
N ASP A 277 26.22 72.64 -6.70
CA ASP A 277 26.54 73.49 -5.54
C ASP A 277 25.85 73.07 -4.22
N GLU A 278 25.37 71.83 -4.13
CA GLU A 278 24.81 71.26 -2.90
C GLU A 278 25.92 70.68 -2.02
N ASP A 279 25.88 70.94 -0.72
CA ASP A 279 26.85 70.40 0.24
C ASP A 279 26.69 68.86 0.36
N ILE A 280 27.73 68.12 -0.05
CA ILE A 280 27.70 66.65 -0.12
C ILE A 280 28.18 66.03 1.19
N CYS A 281 29.30 66.52 1.72
CA CYS A 281 29.82 66.05 3.01
C CYS A 281 30.67 67.11 3.72
N LYS A 282 30.75 66.98 5.04
CA LYS A 282 31.59 67.86 5.87
C LYS A 282 33.05 67.42 5.74
N VAL A 283 33.93 68.38 5.46
CA VAL A 283 35.37 68.17 5.51
C VAL A 283 35.82 68.26 6.97
N ALA A 284 36.44 67.20 7.48
CA ALA A 284 37.05 67.22 8.80
C ALA A 284 38.37 67.98 8.72
N ILE A 285 38.56 68.95 9.63
CA ILE A 285 39.73 69.84 9.67
C ILE A 285 40.37 69.70 11.04
N GLN A 286 41.66 69.41 11.07
CA GLN A 286 42.46 69.35 12.29
C GLN A 286 43.59 70.38 12.21
N ASP A 287 43.59 71.34 13.15
CA ASP A 287 44.68 72.31 13.30
C ASP A 287 45.89 71.62 13.96
N ASN A 288 47.01 71.57 13.24
CA ASN A 288 48.25 70.96 13.71
C ASN A 288 49.07 71.91 14.60
N ARG A 289 48.57 73.11 14.89
CA ARG A 289 49.15 74.16 15.75
C ARG A 289 50.50 74.70 15.29
N ASN A 290 50.84 74.47 14.02
CA ASN A 290 52.11 74.85 13.41
C ASN A 290 51.92 75.57 12.06
N GLY A 291 50.75 76.20 11.88
CA GLY A 291 50.35 76.87 10.64
C GLY A 291 49.85 75.93 9.54
N THR A 292 49.61 74.65 9.83
CA THR A 292 49.05 73.69 8.87
C THR A 292 47.78 73.02 9.40
N TYR A 293 46.90 72.60 8.49
CA TYR A 293 45.64 71.94 8.81
C TYR A 293 45.50 70.66 8.01
N SER A 294 45.44 69.52 8.71
CA SER A 294 45.17 68.23 8.09
C SER A 294 43.67 68.10 7.83
N CYS A 295 43.30 67.89 6.57
CA CYS A 295 41.92 67.86 6.11
C CYS A 295 41.60 66.52 5.45
N HIS A 296 40.39 66.01 5.68
CA HIS A 296 39.90 64.86 4.92
C HIS A 296 38.38 64.92 4.73
N TYR A 297 37.91 64.38 3.61
CA TYR A 297 36.49 64.17 3.32
C TYR A 297 36.23 62.72 2.89
N SER A 298 34.97 62.30 2.92
CA SER A 298 34.55 60.98 2.46
C SER A 298 33.27 61.15 1.67
N ALA A 299 33.33 60.92 0.35
CA ALA A 299 32.18 61.09 -0.53
C ALA A 299 31.36 59.77 -0.59
N PRO A 300 30.03 59.85 -0.50
CA PRO A 300 29.16 58.66 -0.44
C PRO A 300 28.94 57.99 -1.81
N ALA A 301 29.21 58.70 -2.90
CA ALA A 301 28.98 58.24 -4.27
C ALA A 301 30.11 58.71 -5.19
N PRO A 302 30.38 58.00 -6.29
CA PRO A 302 31.33 58.44 -7.29
C PRO A 302 30.78 59.66 -8.05
N GLY A 303 31.67 60.48 -8.59
CA GLY A 303 31.32 61.68 -9.34
C GLY A 303 32.36 62.78 -9.24
N LYS A 304 32.10 63.88 -9.94
CA LYS A 304 32.92 65.09 -9.87
C LYS A 304 32.39 66.02 -8.78
N PHE A 305 33.28 66.58 -7.99
CA PHE A 305 32.94 67.45 -6.87
C PHE A 305 33.73 68.76 -6.90
N LEU A 306 33.24 69.75 -6.15
CA LEU A 306 33.84 71.07 -5.95
C LEU A 306 34.26 71.20 -4.48
N LEU A 307 35.56 71.30 -4.22
CA LEU A 307 36.12 71.48 -2.87
C LEU A 307 36.51 72.95 -2.66
N HIS A 308 35.68 73.68 -1.91
CA HIS A 308 35.95 75.07 -1.52
C HIS A 308 36.79 75.10 -0.24
N VAL A 309 37.86 75.91 -0.24
CA VAL A 309 38.71 76.15 0.92
C VAL A 309 38.84 77.65 1.17
N ARG A 310 38.60 78.08 2.42
CA ARG A 310 38.56 79.50 2.84
C ARG A 310 39.32 79.72 4.14
N ILE A 311 39.88 80.91 4.29
CA ILE A 311 40.39 81.45 5.57
C ILE A 311 39.60 82.71 5.90
N GLY A 312 38.85 82.68 6.99
CA GLY A 312 37.88 83.71 7.33
C GLY A 312 36.77 83.79 6.27
N PRO A 313 36.42 84.99 5.77
CA PRO A 313 35.42 85.13 4.72
C PRO A 313 35.96 84.80 3.31
N ASN A 314 37.29 84.73 3.13
CA ASN A 314 37.91 84.77 1.81
C ASN A 314 38.38 83.38 1.34
N PRO A 315 38.20 83.04 0.04
CA PRO A 315 38.81 81.84 -0.53
C PRO A 315 40.33 81.94 -0.54
N ILE A 316 41.00 80.80 -0.35
CA ILE A 316 42.45 80.71 -0.55
C ILE A 316 42.78 80.62 -2.03
N LYS A 317 44.08 80.68 -2.35
CA LYS A 317 44.58 80.44 -3.71
C LYS A 317 44.10 79.09 -4.27
N ASP A 318 43.70 79.09 -5.54
CA ASP A 318 43.26 77.92 -6.32
C ASP A 318 41.95 77.24 -5.87
N SER A 319 41.28 77.73 -4.82
CA SER A 319 39.94 77.28 -4.45
C SER A 319 38.88 77.86 -5.40
N PRO A 320 37.91 77.06 -5.92
CA PRO A 320 37.65 75.65 -5.58
C PRO A 320 38.52 74.63 -6.35
N TYR A 321 38.84 73.52 -5.69
CA TYR A 321 39.47 72.35 -6.30
C TYR A 321 38.42 71.38 -6.87
N HIS A 322 38.81 70.52 -7.82
CA HIS A 322 37.90 69.64 -8.57
C HIS A 322 38.25 68.15 -8.40
N PRO A 323 38.03 67.56 -7.21
CA PRO A 323 38.28 66.14 -7.04
C PRO A 323 37.26 65.26 -7.77
N GLU A 324 37.75 64.24 -8.46
CA GLU A 324 36.93 63.15 -9.01
C GLU A 324 36.92 61.98 -8.01
N VAL A 325 35.75 61.63 -7.49
CA VAL A 325 35.59 60.44 -6.66
C VAL A 325 35.24 59.28 -7.58
N ILE A 326 36.10 58.26 -7.61
CA ILE A 326 35.89 57.08 -8.45
C ILE A 326 35.40 55.91 -7.60
N SER A 327 34.62 55.02 -8.21
CA SER A 327 34.23 53.76 -7.58
C SER A 327 35.47 52.94 -7.22
N GLY A 328 35.38 52.15 -6.13
CA GLY A 328 36.47 51.27 -5.72
C GLY A 328 36.74 50.13 -6.71
N GLU A 329 37.80 49.37 -6.46
CA GLU A 329 38.03 48.08 -7.13
C GLU A 329 36.81 47.15 -6.96
N PRO A 330 36.52 46.29 -7.97
CA PRO A 330 35.44 45.34 -7.87
C PRO A 330 35.67 44.42 -6.65
N PHE A 331 34.64 44.17 -5.87
CA PHE A 331 34.72 43.35 -4.67
C PHE A 331 34.05 42.00 -4.91
N PRO A 332 34.75 40.86 -4.72
CA PRO A 332 34.19 39.52 -4.97
C PRO A 332 32.79 39.35 -4.37
N GLY A 333 32.61 39.48 -3.06
CA GLY A 333 31.30 39.27 -2.41
C GLY A 333 30.22 40.33 -2.66
N LYS A 334 30.37 41.22 -3.65
CA LYS A 334 29.37 42.25 -4.01
C LYS A 334 29.05 42.30 -5.50
N CYS A 335 29.95 41.82 -6.36
CA CYS A 335 29.64 41.66 -7.77
C CYS A 335 28.49 40.64 -7.93
N ILE A 336 27.59 40.87 -8.88
CA ILE A 336 26.39 40.03 -9.06
C ILE A 336 26.24 39.56 -10.50
N LEU A 337 25.60 38.40 -10.68
CA LEU A 337 25.17 37.89 -11.97
C LEU A 337 23.74 38.36 -12.27
N VAL A 338 23.49 38.81 -13.49
CA VAL A 338 22.19 39.32 -13.96
C VAL A 338 21.82 38.71 -15.32
N GLY A 339 20.51 38.56 -15.55
CA GLY A 339 19.95 38.02 -16.80
C GLY A 339 19.46 36.57 -16.68
N PRO A 340 18.72 36.07 -17.69
CA PRO A 340 18.10 34.74 -17.65
C PRO A 340 19.14 33.62 -17.53
N GLY A 341 20.30 33.76 -18.17
CA GLY A 341 21.40 32.80 -18.09
C GLY A 341 22.06 32.67 -16.73
N ALA A 342 21.69 33.51 -15.75
CA ALA A 342 22.09 33.37 -14.35
C ALA A 342 21.26 32.31 -13.59
N SER A 343 20.15 31.82 -14.18
CA SER A 343 19.23 30.90 -13.49
C SER A 343 18.65 29.80 -14.37
N LYS A 344 18.50 30.02 -15.68
CA LYS A 344 17.87 29.07 -16.61
C LYS A 344 18.64 28.96 -17.92
N ALA A 345 18.68 27.77 -18.49
CA ALA A 345 19.20 27.50 -19.82
C ALA A 345 18.43 26.34 -20.47
N VAL A 346 18.61 26.15 -21.77
CA VAL A 346 18.12 24.97 -22.50
C VAL A 346 19.34 24.25 -23.06
N ALA A 347 19.42 22.94 -22.89
CA ALA A 347 20.52 22.13 -23.41
C ALA A 347 20.67 22.35 -24.93
N GLY A 348 21.91 22.54 -25.39
CA GLY A 348 22.26 22.84 -26.79
C GLY A 348 22.11 24.29 -27.21
N LYS A 349 21.40 25.13 -26.45
CA LYS A 349 21.21 26.55 -26.80
C LYS A 349 22.23 27.44 -26.11
N ALA A 350 22.83 28.35 -26.89
CA ALA A 350 23.68 29.40 -26.36
C ALA A 350 22.85 30.30 -25.42
N THR A 351 23.33 30.44 -24.18
CA THR A 351 22.66 31.18 -23.12
C THR A 351 23.60 32.24 -22.58
N GLU A 352 23.14 33.49 -22.62
CA GLU A 352 23.89 34.67 -22.21
C GLU A 352 23.55 35.09 -20.77
N PHE A 353 24.56 35.53 -20.04
CA PHE A 353 24.44 36.23 -18.77
C PHE A 353 25.33 37.47 -18.76
N LYS A 354 25.02 38.41 -17.85
CA LYS A 354 25.85 39.59 -17.60
C LYS A 354 26.29 39.61 -16.14
N ILE A 355 27.49 40.11 -15.87
CA ILE A 355 28.02 40.37 -14.54
C ILE A 355 27.99 41.88 -14.34
N GLN A 356 27.43 42.33 -13.22
CA GLN A 356 27.54 43.70 -12.76
C GLN A 356 28.68 43.78 -11.73
N ALA A 357 29.77 44.45 -12.08
CA ALA A 357 30.85 44.70 -11.13
C ALA A 357 30.39 45.74 -10.10
N LYS A 358 30.69 45.47 -8.83
CA LYS A 358 30.38 46.37 -7.71
C LYS A 358 31.56 46.49 -6.76
N ASP A 359 31.73 47.66 -6.16
CA ASP A 359 32.77 47.91 -5.16
C ASP A 359 32.41 47.29 -3.78
N SER A 360 33.30 47.43 -2.79
CA SER A 360 33.07 46.90 -1.43
C SER A 360 31.84 47.48 -0.73
N ASN A 361 31.34 48.62 -1.21
CA ASN A 361 30.20 49.34 -0.66
C ASN A 361 28.91 49.05 -1.44
N GLY A 362 28.97 48.26 -2.51
CA GLY A 362 27.83 47.85 -3.34
C GLY A 362 27.46 48.84 -4.44
N ASN A 363 28.31 49.83 -4.74
CA ASN A 363 28.09 50.72 -5.88
C ASN A 363 28.47 50.02 -7.19
N ASN A 364 27.72 50.27 -8.26
CA ASN A 364 28.09 49.80 -9.59
C ASN A 364 29.35 50.53 -10.06
N LEU A 365 30.30 49.78 -10.60
CA LEU A 365 31.41 50.37 -11.34
C LEU A 365 30.88 50.92 -12.66
N ASP A 366 31.49 52.01 -13.15
CA ASP A 366 31.17 52.69 -14.40
C ASP A 366 32.24 52.53 -15.48
N LYS A 367 33.31 51.80 -15.16
CA LYS A 367 34.45 51.51 -16.03
C LYS A 367 34.75 50.00 -16.03
N GLY A 368 35.24 49.52 -17.18
CA GLY A 368 35.77 48.16 -17.35
C GLY A 368 37.16 47.95 -16.72
N GLY A 369 37.78 46.82 -17.04
CA GLY A 369 39.16 46.46 -16.68
C GLY A 369 39.29 45.37 -15.62
N ALA A 370 38.19 44.87 -15.05
CA ALA A 370 38.21 43.78 -14.09
C ALA A 370 38.40 42.42 -14.78
N LEU A 371 39.14 41.52 -14.13
CA LEU A 371 39.39 40.17 -14.65
C LEU A 371 38.40 39.19 -14.02
N PHE A 372 37.32 38.90 -14.73
CA PHE A 372 36.36 37.86 -14.36
C PHE A 372 36.70 36.52 -15.03
N SER A 373 36.57 35.44 -14.28
CA SER A 373 36.62 34.07 -14.78
C SER A 373 35.27 33.40 -14.53
N ALA A 374 34.81 32.57 -15.48
CA ALA A 374 33.58 31.83 -15.33
C ALA A 374 33.71 30.41 -15.89
N VAL A 375 33.21 29.44 -15.13
CA VAL A 375 33.22 28.02 -15.49
C VAL A 375 31.87 27.39 -15.17
N LEU A 376 31.20 26.84 -16.18
CA LEU A 376 30.03 25.99 -16.00
C LEU A 376 30.50 24.57 -15.72
N LYS A 377 30.12 24.01 -14.58
CA LYS A 377 30.44 22.63 -14.17
C LYS A 377 29.42 21.64 -14.75
N ASP A 378 29.30 21.63 -16.07
CA ASP A 378 28.44 20.65 -16.77
C ASP A 378 28.93 19.22 -16.45
N PRO A 379 28.03 18.30 -16.05
CA PRO A 379 28.38 16.89 -15.80
C PRO A 379 29.17 16.20 -16.92
N LYS A 380 29.01 16.62 -18.18
CA LYS A 380 29.74 16.08 -19.34
C LYS A 380 31.13 16.69 -19.54
N GLY A 381 31.49 17.70 -18.76
CA GLY A 381 32.80 18.34 -18.77
C GLY A 381 32.71 19.83 -18.45
N PRO A 382 33.66 20.39 -17.69
CA PRO A 382 33.64 21.81 -17.37
C PRO A 382 33.79 22.67 -18.63
N VAL A 383 32.94 23.68 -18.77
CA VAL A 383 32.97 24.65 -19.88
C VAL A 383 33.53 25.97 -19.37
N THR A 384 34.74 26.33 -19.81
CA THR A 384 35.33 27.65 -19.54
C THR A 384 34.68 28.69 -20.44
N ILE A 385 34.18 29.76 -19.82
CA ILE A 385 33.39 30.79 -20.50
C ILE A 385 34.28 32.01 -20.75
N LYS A 386 34.30 32.46 -22.00
CA LYS A 386 34.95 33.74 -22.35
C LYS A 386 34.07 34.88 -21.88
N ILE A 387 34.64 35.73 -21.03
CA ILE A 387 33.97 36.94 -20.54
C ILE A 387 34.42 38.12 -21.40
N LYS A 388 33.44 38.86 -21.94
CA LYS A 388 33.63 40.11 -22.67
C LYS A 388 33.40 41.27 -21.72
N ASP A 389 34.39 42.16 -21.58
CA ASP A 389 34.21 43.45 -20.94
C ASP A 389 33.43 44.39 -21.87
N ASN A 390 32.38 45.03 -21.34
CA ASN A 390 31.58 46.01 -22.08
C ASN A 390 32.03 47.45 -21.82
N GLU A 391 33.12 47.65 -21.06
CA GLU A 391 33.76 48.94 -20.74
C GLU A 391 32.90 49.89 -19.87
N ASP A 392 31.73 49.44 -19.42
CA ASP A 392 30.74 50.20 -18.65
C ASP A 392 30.55 49.66 -17.21
N GLY A 393 31.50 48.86 -16.73
CA GLY A 393 31.40 48.14 -15.45
C GLY A 393 30.52 46.88 -15.51
N THR A 394 30.05 46.50 -16.69
CA THR A 394 29.36 45.22 -16.94
C THR A 394 30.14 44.29 -17.86
N TYR A 395 29.94 42.98 -17.69
CA TYR A 395 30.68 41.96 -18.42
C TYR A 395 29.74 40.88 -18.94
N THR A 396 29.87 40.46 -20.18
CA THR A 396 28.96 39.48 -20.80
C THR A 396 29.64 38.14 -20.99
N GLY A 397 28.98 37.05 -20.57
CA GLY A 397 29.41 35.67 -20.81
C GLY A 397 28.33 34.86 -21.49
N SER A 398 28.71 33.92 -22.34
CA SER A 398 27.79 32.99 -23.00
C SER A 398 28.31 31.56 -22.90
N TYR A 399 27.42 30.63 -22.54
CA TYR A 399 27.72 29.20 -22.46
C TYR A 399 26.68 28.37 -23.21
N VAL A 400 27.05 27.13 -23.53
CA VAL A 400 26.13 26.11 -24.02
C VAL A 400 26.19 24.96 -23.02
N ALA A 401 25.08 24.70 -22.32
CA ALA A 401 24.94 23.54 -21.47
C ALA A 401 24.48 22.34 -22.31
N THR A 402 24.85 21.13 -21.91
CA THR A 402 24.57 19.88 -22.62
C THR A 402 23.88 18.84 -21.73
N THR A 403 23.83 19.08 -20.42
CA THR A 403 23.15 18.20 -19.46
C THR A 403 21.99 18.93 -18.82
N ALA A 404 20.79 18.36 -18.92
CA ALA A 404 19.61 18.87 -18.25
C ALA A 404 19.67 18.62 -16.72
N GLY A 405 19.12 19.54 -15.94
CA GLY A 405 19.15 19.54 -14.48
C GLY A 405 19.90 20.74 -13.88
N PRO A 406 20.12 20.76 -12.56
CA PRO A 406 20.85 21.83 -11.90
C PRO A 406 22.35 21.73 -12.22
N VAL A 407 22.91 22.76 -12.87
CA VAL A 407 24.32 22.84 -13.23
C VAL A 407 24.98 24.05 -12.54
N PRO A 408 26.09 23.87 -11.79
CA PRO A 408 26.76 24.98 -11.13
C PRO A 408 27.52 25.86 -12.11
N LEU A 409 27.25 27.16 -12.11
CA LEU A 409 28.04 28.20 -12.76
C LEU A 409 28.88 28.93 -11.71
N ILE A 410 30.19 28.71 -11.74
CA ILE A 410 31.16 29.40 -10.88
C ILE A 410 31.62 30.66 -11.61
N VAL A 411 31.47 31.81 -10.96
CA VAL A 411 32.02 33.09 -11.43
C VAL A 411 32.88 33.68 -10.32
N GLU A 412 34.09 34.08 -10.68
CA GLU A 412 35.09 34.66 -9.78
C GLU A 412 35.65 35.94 -10.39
N VAL A 413 36.14 36.83 -9.54
CA VAL A 413 36.84 38.06 -9.94
C VAL A 413 38.22 38.08 -9.31
N LYS A 414 39.22 38.46 -10.11
CA LYS A 414 40.58 38.67 -9.65
C LYS A 414 40.84 40.18 -9.53
N THR A 415 41.30 40.57 -8.34
CA THR A 415 41.52 41.96 -7.94
C THR A 415 42.93 42.10 -7.38
N GLU A 416 43.50 43.30 -7.42
CA GLU A 416 44.82 43.54 -6.81
C GLU A 416 44.70 43.55 -5.28
N ALA A 417 43.65 44.17 -4.75
CA ALA A 417 43.47 44.32 -3.31
C ALA A 417 43.02 43.05 -2.57
N PHE A 418 42.24 42.17 -3.22
CA PHE A 418 41.60 41.02 -2.57
C PHE A 418 41.98 39.66 -3.18
N GLY A 419 42.81 39.64 -4.22
CA GLY A 419 43.14 38.42 -4.94
C GLY A 419 41.95 37.90 -5.75
N GLU A 420 41.94 36.59 -6.00
CA GLU A 420 40.86 35.87 -6.70
C GLU A 420 39.81 35.38 -5.70
N GLY A 421 38.53 35.63 -5.99
CA GLY A 421 37.43 35.18 -5.14
C GLY A 421 36.08 35.15 -5.83
N PRO A 422 35.11 34.40 -5.28
CA PRO A 422 33.78 34.22 -5.87
C PRO A 422 32.94 35.49 -5.80
N ILE A 423 32.13 35.70 -6.85
CA ILE A 423 31.14 36.77 -6.81
C ILE A 423 30.00 36.44 -5.83
N GLU A 424 29.18 37.43 -5.43
CA GLU A 424 28.02 37.20 -4.57
C GLU A 424 27.11 36.12 -5.20
N GLY A 425 26.74 35.08 -4.46
CA GLY A 425 25.88 33.99 -4.94
C GLY A 425 26.57 32.89 -5.76
N SER A 426 27.85 33.02 -6.13
CA SER A 426 28.61 31.96 -6.80
C SER A 426 28.91 30.80 -5.82
N PRO A 427 28.71 29.52 -6.19
CA PRO A 427 28.22 29.03 -7.48
C PRO A 427 26.71 29.19 -7.69
N TYR A 428 26.32 29.65 -8.87
CA TYR A 428 24.92 29.78 -9.29
C TYR A 428 24.37 28.45 -9.80
N GLN A 429 23.21 28.03 -9.30
CA GLN A 429 22.54 26.81 -9.77
C GLN A 429 21.68 27.14 -11.00
N ILE A 430 22.16 26.74 -12.19
CA ILE A 430 21.44 26.94 -13.44
C ILE A 430 20.48 25.76 -13.64
N ALA A 431 19.18 26.04 -13.72
CA ALA A 431 18.18 25.06 -14.13
C ALA A 431 18.24 24.89 -15.65
N VAL A 432 18.92 23.84 -16.11
CA VAL A 432 19.01 23.49 -17.53
C VAL A 432 17.85 22.59 -17.90
N GLU A 433 16.98 23.04 -18.79
CA GLU A 433 15.91 22.22 -19.38
C GLU A 433 16.46 21.42 -20.56
N ALA A 434 15.90 20.23 -20.81
CA ALA A 434 16.24 19.45 -22.00
C ALA A 434 15.87 20.21 -23.28
N GLY A 435 16.62 19.98 -24.35
CA GLY A 435 16.39 20.55 -25.66
C GLY A 435 15.15 19.98 -26.36
N ALA A 436 14.99 20.34 -27.64
CA ALA A 436 13.95 19.75 -28.48
C ALA A 436 14.17 18.23 -28.63
N PRO A 437 13.11 17.41 -28.67
CA PRO A 437 13.27 15.96 -28.77
C PRO A 437 13.82 15.55 -30.13
N VAL A 438 14.66 14.51 -30.16
CA VAL A 438 15.26 13.94 -31.36
C VAL A 438 14.89 12.46 -31.48
N ALA A 439 14.48 12.04 -32.68
CA ALA A 439 13.90 10.73 -32.92
C ALA A 439 14.89 9.57 -32.64
N ASN A 440 16.12 9.65 -33.15
CA ASN A 440 17.12 8.59 -33.05
C ASN A 440 17.65 8.32 -31.62
N LEU A 441 17.37 9.22 -30.66
CA LEU A 441 17.69 9.06 -29.24
C LEU A 441 16.45 8.79 -28.38
N THR A 442 15.26 9.12 -28.88
CA THR A 442 13.99 8.77 -28.23
C THR A 442 13.82 7.25 -28.23
N THR A 443 13.44 6.68 -27.08
CA THR A 443 13.37 5.22 -26.87
C THR A 443 11.98 4.77 -26.49
N ALA A 444 11.58 3.59 -26.96
CA ALA A 444 10.42 2.87 -26.44
C ALA A 444 10.87 1.80 -25.43
N TYR A 445 10.03 1.52 -24.43
CA TYR A 445 10.22 0.48 -23.44
C TYR A 445 8.87 -0.07 -22.94
N GLY A 446 8.89 -1.17 -22.21
CA GLY A 446 7.70 -1.79 -21.64
C GLY A 446 7.42 -3.20 -22.17
N PRO A 447 6.50 -3.93 -21.52
CA PRO A 447 6.24 -5.34 -21.82
C PRO A 447 5.71 -5.56 -23.24
N GLY A 448 4.93 -4.61 -23.78
CA GLY A 448 4.39 -4.70 -25.14
C GLY A 448 5.43 -4.72 -26.26
N LEU A 449 6.71 -4.44 -25.98
CA LEU A 449 7.77 -4.58 -26.97
C LEU A 449 8.27 -6.02 -27.14
N ASN A 450 8.00 -6.89 -26.15
CA ASN A 450 8.45 -8.28 -26.15
C ASN A 450 7.36 -9.26 -26.65
N GLY A 451 6.20 -8.75 -27.05
CA GLY A 451 5.04 -9.53 -27.43
C GLY A 451 3.87 -9.36 -26.44
N SER A 452 2.74 -9.93 -26.81
CA SER A 452 1.54 -9.96 -25.98
C SER A 452 0.67 -11.17 -26.32
N ASN A 453 -0.41 -11.36 -25.57
CA ASN A 453 -1.42 -12.37 -25.88
C ASN A 453 -2.59 -11.69 -26.60
N ALA A 454 -3.26 -12.43 -27.48
CA ALA A 454 -4.44 -11.95 -28.16
C ALA A 454 -5.53 -11.53 -27.17
N GLY A 455 -6.14 -10.37 -27.39
CA GLY A 455 -7.17 -9.76 -26.55
C GLY A 455 -6.67 -8.98 -25.34
N VAL A 456 -5.36 -8.93 -25.08
CA VAL A 456 -4.80 -8.22 -23.93
C VAL A 456 -4.50 -6.76 -24.31
N ASP A 457 -5.00 -5.81 -23.51
CA ASP A 457 -4.59 -4.41 -23.57
C ASP A 457 -3.10 -4.29 -23.29
N THR A 458 -2.35 -3.99 -24.34
CA THR A 458 -0.90 -4.03 -24.35
C THR A 458 -0.36 -2.61 -24.38
N LYS A 459 0.55 -2.32 -23.44
CA LYS A 459 1.11 -0.99 -23.26
C LYS A 459 2.60 -0.93 -23.56
N VAL A 460 3.00 0.14 -24.24
CA VAL A 460 4.38 0.52 -24.53
C VAL A 460 4.56 1.97 -24.14
N PHE A 461 5.70 2.31 -23.55
CA PHE A 461 6.02 3.66 -23.15
C PHE A 461 7.12 4.21 -24.02
N VAL A 462 7.05 5.50 -24.39
CA VAL A 462 8.08 6.19 -25.16
C VAL A 462 8.63 7.31 -24.29
N GLN A 463 9.95 7.31 -24.04
CA GLN A 463 10.65 8.42 -23.38
C GLN A 463 11.32 9.27 -24.45
N THR A 464 10.87 10.52 -24.58
CA THR A 464 11.50 11.48 -25.49
C THR A 464 12.82 11.99 -24.92
N ARG A 465 13.81 12.16 -25.81
CA ARG A 465 15.15 12.61 -25.47
C ARG A 465 15.66 13.67 -26.45
N ASP A 466 16.47 14.60 -25.98
CA ASP A 466 17.08 15.64 -26.83
C ASP A 466 18.36 15.14 -27.53
N GLU A 467 19.04 16.01 -28.28
CA GLU A 467 20.28 15.69 -29.02
C GLU A 467 21.47 15.27 -28.13
N PHE A 468 21.37 15.55 -26.83
CA PHE A 468 22.38 15.21 -25.82
C PHE A 468 21.94 14.04 -24.93
N ASP A 469 20.92 13.28 -25.31
CA ASP A 469 20.40 12.13 -24.55
C ASP A 469 19.82 12.52 -23.17
N ASN A 470 19.37 13.77 -23.01
CA ASN A 470 18.63 14.19 -21.83
C ASN A 470 17.17 13.80 -21.96
N GLU A 471 16.57 13.27 -20.89
CA GLU A 471 15.13 13.02 -20.85
C GLU A 471 14.35 14.33 -20.76
N LEU A 472 13.40 14.51 -21.67
CA LEU A 472 12.45 15.60 -21.55
C LEU A 472 11.54 15.35 -20.34
N LYS A 473 11.15 16.44 -19.67
CA LYS A 473 10.22 16.44 -18.52
C LYS A 473 8.91 17.18 -18.82
N VAL A 474 8.65 17.42 -20.11
CA VAL A 474 7.45 18.11 -20.63
C VAL A 474 6.93 17.36 -21.85
N GLY A 475 5.60 17.36 -22.02
CA GLY A 475 4.92 16.76 -23.18
C GLY A 475 4.92 17.65 -24.44
N GLY A 476 4.05 17.31 -25.39
CA GLY A 476 3.80 18.08 -26.62
C GLY A 476 4.63 17.66 -27.84
N ALA A 477 5.45 16.62 -27.73
CA ALA A 477 6.16 16.05 -28.86
C ALA A 477 5.18 15.25 -29.75
N PRO A 478 5.28 15.35 -31.09
CA PRO A 478 4.36 14.69 -32.01
C PRO A 478 4.68 13.20 -32.17
N ILE A 479 4.35 12.39 -31.15
CA ILE A 479 4.52 10.93 -31.21
C ILE A 479 3.37 10.31 -32.01
N LEU A 480 3.72 9.52 -33.02
CA LEU A 480 2.79 8.72 -33.83
C LEU A 480 3.16 7.25 -33.71
N ALA A 481 2.17 6.38 -33.59
CA ALA A 481 2.39 4.94 -33.56
C ALA A 481 1.39 4.21 -34.46
N THR A 482 1.83 3.13 -35.09
CA THR A 482 1.00 2.27 -35.91
C THR A 482 1.43 0.82 -35.70
N LEU A 483 0.45 -0.06 -35.51
CA LEU A 483 0.70 -1.48 -35.32
C LEU A 483 0.32 -2.23 -36.59
N ASN A 484 1.28 -2.87 -37.22
CA ASN A 484 1.11 -3.56 -38.49
C ASN A 484 1.23 -5.08 -38.31
N SER A 485 0.17 -5.81 -38.66
CA SER A 485 0.22 -7.26 -38.73
C SER A 485 1.01 -7.71 -39.96
N LYS A 486 2.04 -8.54 -39.77
CA LYS A 486 2.84 -9.09 -40.88
C LYS A 486 2.15 -10.26 -41.57
N ALA A 487 1.12 -10.85 -40.95
CA ALA A 487 0.43 -12.02 -41.49
C ALA A 487 -0.58 -11.65 -42.59
N ASP A 488 -1.35 -10.57 -42.37
CA ASP A 488 -2.43 -10.13 -43.27
C ASP A 488 -2.27 -8.67 -43.75
N GLY A 489 -1.21 -7.97 -43.34
CA GLY A 489 -0.94 -6.59 -43.72
C GLY A 489 -1.89 -5.57 -43.10
N ARG A 490 -2.75 -5.98 -42.16
CA ARG A 490 -3.71 -5.08 -41.53
C ARG A 490 -3.03 -4.12 -40.57
N MET A 491 -3.40 -2.85 -40.67
CA MET A 491 -2.99 -1.80 -39.72
C MET A 491 -4.01 -1.71 -38.59
N LEU A 492 -3.54 -1.73 -37.36
CA LEU A 492 -4.34 -1.51 -36.15
C LEU A 492 -4.04 -0.13 -35.58
N ASN A 493 -5.07 0.51 -35.04
CA ASN A 493 -4.93 1.78 -34.36
C ASN A 493 -4.15 1.61 -33.06
N VAL A 494 -3.23 2.51 -32.78
CA VAL A 494 -2.50 2.60 -31.50
C VAL A 494 -2.90 3.92 -30.86
N GLU A 495 -3.49 3.86 -29.68
CA GLU A 495 -3.81 5.06 -28.92
C GLU A 495 -2.53 5.62 -28.30
N VAL A 496 -2.28 6.91 -28.52
CA VAL A 496 -1.11 7.62 -27.97
C VAL A 496 -1.59 8.62 -26.93
N LEU A 497 -1.16 8.44 -25.69
CA LEU A 497 -1.46 9.32 -24.57
C LEU A 497 -0.18 10.05 -24.12
N ASP A 498 -0.15 11.37 -24.31
CA ASP A 498 0.89 12.23 -23.74
C ASP A 498 0.68 12.40 -22.22
N LYS A 499 1.64 11.92 -21.42
CA LYS A 499 1.60 12.02 -19.95
C LYS A 499 2.04 13.40 -19.44
N LYS A 500 2.45 14.30 -20.34
CA LYS A 500 2.91 15.68 -20.07
C LYS A 500 4.19 15.78 -19.26
N ASP A 501 4.91 14.68 -19.10
CA ASP A 501 6.18 14.58 -18.37
C ASP A 501 7.34 14.12 -19.28
N GLY A 502 7.17 14.22 -20.60
CA GLY A 502 8.12 13.74 -21.61
C GLY A 502 7.97 12.25 -21.95
N THR A 503 7.07 11.54 -21.27
CA THR A 503 6.68 10.16 -21.59
C THR A 503 5.33 10.08 -22.31
N TYR A 504 5.18 9.05 -23.15
CA TYR A 504 3.97 8.76 -23.90
C TYR A 504 3.58 7.31 -23.68
N GLU A 505 2.31 7.05 -23.41
CA GLU A 505 1.75 5.70 -23.31
C GLU A 505 1.06 5.33 -24.61
N LEU A 506 1.52 4.25 -25.23
CA LEU A 506 0.92 3.61 -26.40
C LEU A 506 0.07 2.45 -25.91
N SER A 507 -1.20 2.37 -26.32
CA SER A 507 -2.10 1.26 -26.02
C SER A 507 -2.69 0.67 -27.30
N TYR A 508 -2.73 -0.66 -27.37
CA TYR A 508 -3.35 -1.42 -28.45
C TYR A 508 -3.80 -2.80 -27.95
N VAL A 509 -4.80 -3.39 -28.63
CA VAL A 509 -5.32 -4.73 -28.34
C VAL A 509 -5.21 -5.58 -29.62
N PRO A 510 -4.24 -6.50 -29.72
CA PRO A 510 -4.15 -7.38 -30.88
C PRO A 510 -5.13 -8.55 -30.72
N GLU A 511 -5.94 -8.84 -31.74
CA GLU A 511 -6.95 -9.92 -31.69
C GLU A 511 -6.49 -11.22 -32.37
N LYS A 512 -5.48 -11.13 -33.25
CA LYS A 512 -4.97 -12.27 -34.01
C LYS A 512 -3.54 -12.60 -33.62
N ILE A 513 -3.23 -13.88 -33.62
CA ILE A 513 -1.87 -14.36 -33.39
C ILE A 513 -0.99 -14.12 -34.62
N GLY A 514 0.30 -13.95 -34.40
CA GLY A 514 1.27 -13.81 -35.50
C GLY A 514 2.34 -12.77 -35.21
N LYS A 515 3.14 -12.48 -36.24
CA LYS A 515 4.18 -11.45 -36.14
C LYS A 515 3.58 -10.08 -36.41
N TYR A 516 3.92 -9.13 -35.56
CA TYR A 516 3.52 -7.73 -35.64
C TYR A 516 4.74 -6.82 -35.69
N SER A 517 4.55 -5.62 -36.22
CA SER A 517 5.55 -4.56 -36.29
C SER A 517 4.94 -3.27 -35.81
N LEU A 518 5.51 -2.74 -34.72
CA LEU A 518 5.11 -1.47 -34.12
C LEU A 518 6.04 -0.37 -34.62
N ASP A 519 5.50 0.45 -35.51
CA ASP A 519 6.13 1.64 -36.05
C ASP A 519 5.84 2.81 -35.10
N ILE A 520 6.88 3.45 -34.55
CA ILE A 520 6.79 4.59 -33.65
C ILE A 520 7.66 5.70 -34.23
N LYS A 521 7.07 6.88 -34.41
CA LYS A 521 7.72 8.05 -35.01
C LYS A 521 7.60 9.26 -34.11
N LEU A 522 8.61 10.13 -34.17
CA LEU A 522 8.57 11.50 -33.69
C LEU A 522 8.44 12.41 -34.91
N GLY A 523 7.24 12.95 -35.15
CA GLY A 523 6.88 13.56 -36.43
C GLY A 523 6.95 12.53 -37.55
N ASP A 524 7.74 12.82 -38.58
CA ASP A 524 7.93 11.92 -39.72
C ASP A 524 9.11 10.94 -39.55
N GLN A 525 9.91 11.07 -38.49
CA GLN A 525 11.15 10.31 -38.30
C GLN A 525 10.95 9.13 -37.34
N PRO A 526 11.43 7.91 -37.67
CA PRO A 526 11.36 6.77 -36.77
C PRO A 526 12.21 6.99 -35.52
N ILE A 527 11.68 6.57 -34.36
CA ILE A 527 12.46 6.62 -33.12
C ILE A 527 13.54 5.54 -33.10
N LYS A 528 14.41 5.55 -32.08
CA LYS A 528 15.45 4.51 -31.92
C LYS A 528 14.83 3.11 -31.91
N ASN A 529 15.39 2.23 -32.75
CA ASN A 529 14.97 0.83 -32.94
C ASN A 529 13.57 0.62 -33.53
N SER A 530 12.88 1.66 -34.01
CA SER A 530 11.64 1.50 -34.75
C SER A 530 11.90 1.23 -36.24
N PRO A 531 11.14 0.32 -36.90
CA PRO A 531 10.05 -0.51 -36.38
C PRO A 531 10.50 -1.62 -35.42
N ILE A 532 9.66 -1.92 -34.43
CA ILE A 532 9.90 -2.98 -33.43
C ILE A 532 9.03 -4.18 -33.77
N GLU A 533 9.65 -5.34 -33.99
CA GLU A 533 8.92 -6.58 -34.32
C GLU A 533 8.75 -7.49 -33.11
N PHE A 534 7.55 -8.03 -32.93
CA PHE A 534 7.23 -8.99 -31.86
C PHE A 534 6.17 -10.01 -32.33
N THR A 535 5.95 -11.05 -31.52
CA THR A 535 4.92 -12.07 -31.80
C THR A 535 3.78 -11.97 -30.80
N VAL A 536 2.55 -11.93 -31.31
CA VAL A 536 1.34 -12.08 -30.50
C VAL A 536 1.02 -13.57 -30.39
N LEU A 537 0.92 -14.03 -29.15
CA LEU A 537 0.59 -15.41 -28.79
C LEU A 537 -0.92 -15.58 -28.56
N PRO A 538 -1.45 -16.81 -28.59
CA PRO A 538 -2.86 -17.05 -28.28
C PRO A 538 -3.27 -16.49 -26.92
N GLY A 539 -4.52 -16.05 -26.81
CA GLY A 539 -5.14 -15.60 -25.57
C GLY A 539 -5.48 -16.74 -24.61
N VAL A 540 -6.27 -16.41 -23.59
CA VAL A 540 -6.82 -17.40 -22.64
C VAL A 540 -7.77 -18.34 -23.41
N PRO A 541 -7.74 -19.66 -23.14
CA PRO A 541 -8.69 -20.60 -23.75
C PRO A 541 -10.15 -20.19 -23.48
N ASP A 542 -10.97 -20.18 -24.52
CA ASP A 542 -12.41 -19.93 -24.43
C ASP A 542 -13.18 -21.20 -24.79
N PRO A 543 -13.82 -21.88 -23.82
CA PRO A 543 -14.57 -23.12 -24.04
C PRO A 543 -15.64 -23.04 -25.14
N LEU A 544 -16.15 -21.84 -25.45
CA LEU A 544 -17.16 -21.62 -26.49
C LEU A 544 -16.57 -21.58 -27.91
N GLN A 545 -15.26 -21.32 -28.02
CA GLN A 545 -14.54 -21.29 -29.30
C GLN A 545 -13.80 -22.58 -29.61
N PHE A 546 -13.76 -23.55 -28.69
CA PHE A 546 -13.15 -24.84 -28.95
C PHE A 546 -13.82 -25.51 -30.14
N GLU A 547 -13.00 -26.08 -31.02
CA GLU A 547 -13.48 -26.91 -32.12
C GLU A 547 -13.35 -28.38 -31.74
N PHE A 548 -14.09 -29.24 -32.43
CA PHE A 548 -14.01 -30.69 -32.24
C PHE A 548 -14.03 -31.38 -33.60
N SER A 549 -13.39 -32.54 -33.69
CA SER A 549 -13.45 -33.38 -34.88
C SER A 549 -14.91 -33.76 -35.14
N SER A 550 -15.30 -33.88 -36.41
CA SER A 550 -16.66 -34.26 -36.80
C SER A 550 -17.17 -35.43 -35.95
N ILE A 551 -18.34 -35.22 -35.35
CA ILE A 551 -19.04 -36.26 -34.58
C ILE A 551 -20.10 -36.83 -35.51
N ASP A 552 -19.94 -38.11 -35.85
CA ASP A 552 -20.91 -38.83 -36.66
C ASP A 552 -22.15 -39.11 -35.81
N LEU A 553 -23.19 -38.32 -36.04
CA LEU A 553 -24.52 -38.52 -35.48
C LEU A 553 -25.36 -39.25 -36.53
N ASP A 554 -26.08 -40.29 -36.10
CA ASP A 554 -27.05 -40.95 -36.96
C ASP A 554 -28.13 -39.92 -37.35
N PRO A 555 -28.38 -39.67 -38.66
CA PRO A 555 -29.34 -38.67 -39.10
C PRO A 555 -30.79 -38.96 -38.67
N SER A 556 -31.12 -40.20 -38.31
CA SER A 556 -32.48 -40.61 -37.97
C SER A 556 -32.92 -40.16 -36.58
N ASP A 557 -31.99 -40.13 -35.62
CA ASP A 557 -32.27 -39.76 -34.23
C ASP A 557 -31.35 -38.64 -33.68
N GLY A 558 -30.35 -38.22 -34.46
CA GLY A 558 -29.39 -37.18 -34.08
C GLY A 558 -28.45 -37.62 -32.96
N LYS A 559 -28.26 -38.93 -32.74
CA LYS A 559 -27.41 -39.47 -31.68
C LYS A 559 -26.18 -40.15 -32.26
N ARG A 560 -25.07 -40.10 -31.54
CA ARG A 560 -23.94 -40.98 -31.80
C ARG A 560 -24.32 -42.39 -31.35
N HIS A 561 -23.99 -43.42 -32.13
CA HIS A 561 -24.32 -44.82 -31.76
C HIS A 561 -23.06 -45.58 -31.38
N LEU A 562 -23.14 -46.39 -30.33
CA LEU A 562 -22.05 -47.25 -29.88
C LEU A 562 -22.61 -48.55 -29.34
N VAL A 563 -21.88 -49.65 -29.50
CA VAL A 563 -22.24 -50.93 -28.87
C VAL A 563 -21.64 -51.00 -27.47
N ALA A 564 -22.38 -51.51 -26.50
CA ALA A 564 -21.90 -51.72 -25.14
C ALA A 564 -20.53 -52.43 -25.12
N GLY A 565 -19.58 -51.88 -24.37
CA GLY A 565 -18.21 -52.38 -24.28
C GLY A 565 -17.30 -52.05 -25.45
N GLN A 566 -17.76 -51.35 -26.49
CA GLN A 566 -16.88 -50.74 -27.48
C GLN A 566 -16.33 -49.41 -26.98
N SER A 567 -15.08 -49.10 -27.35
CA SER A 567 -14.47 -47.80 -27.08
C SER A 567 -14.58 -46.91 -28.30
N ASP A 568 -14.85 -45.64 -28.08
CA ASP A 568 -14.87 -44.62 -29.13
C ASP A 568 -14.07 -43.39 -28.69
N THR A 569 -13.61 -42.58 -29.65
CA THR A 569 -12.77 -41.40 -29.38
C THR A 569 -13.04 -40.28 -30.38
N TYR A 570 -13.04 -39.04 -29.90
CA TYR A 570 -13.01 -37.85 -30.76
C TYR A 570 -12.05 -36.80 -30.20
N LYS A 571 -11.61 -35.89 -31.07
CA LYS A 571 -10.63 -34.86 -30.73
C LYS A 571 -11.31 -33.53 -30.46
N ILE A 572 -10.78 -32.75 -29.54
CA ILE A 572 -11.10 -31.33 -29.37
C ILE A 572 -9.83 -30.48 -29.50
N PHE A 573 -10.00 -29.28 -30.04
CA PHE A 573 -8.94 -28.34 -30.41
C PHE A 573 -9.12 -27.05 -29.62
N SER A 574 -8.15 -26.71 -28.79
CA SER A 574 -8.23 -25.52 -27.96
C SER A 574 -8.06 -24.23 -28.77
N ARG A 575 -8.95 -23.28 -28.51
CA ARG A 575 -8.93 -21.95 -29.10
C ARG A 575 -9.16 -20.88 -28.05
N ASP A 576 -8.65 -19.69 -28.30
CA ASP A 576 -8.97 -18.51 -27.50
C ASP A 576 -10.29 -17.87 -27.93
N HIS A 577 -10.70 -16.81 -27.23
CA HIS A 577 -11.90 -16.04 -27.51
C HIS A 577 -12.01 -15.50 -28.95
N TYR A 578 -10.89 -15.26 -29.61
CA TYR A 578 -10.82 -14.70 -30.97
C TYR A 578 -10.66 -15.79 -32.05
N GLY A 579 -10.81 -17.06 -31.65
CA GLY A 579 -10.70 -18.24 -32.50
C GLY A 579 -9.27 -18.60 -32.88
N ASN A 580 -8.25 -18.06 -32.20
CA ASN A 580 -6.86 -18.41 -32.49
C ASN A 580 -6.53 -19.79 -31.90
N VAL A 581 -5.80 -20.60 -32.67
CA VAL A 581 -5.37 -21.94 -32.24
C VAL A 581 -4.34 -21.83 -31.11
N ILE A 582 -4.62 -22.48 -29.99
CA ILE A 582 -3.67 -22.62 -28.89
C ILE A 582 -2.84 -23.86 -29.19
N LYS A 583 -1.51 -23.73 -29.30
CA LYS A 583 -0.60 -24.81 -29.71
C LYS A 583 0.12 -25.50 -28.55
N THR A 584 -0.43 -25.37 -27.35
CA THR A 584 0.15 -25.89 -26.11
C THR A 584 -0.90 -26.66 -25.34
N GLY A 585 -0.49 -27.76 -24.72
CA GLY A 585 -1.31 -28.51 -23.77
C GLY A 585 -1.45 -27.84 -22.40
N GLY A 586 -1.89 -28.60 -21.41
CA GLY A 586 -1.99 -28.23 -20.00
C GLY A 586 -3.32 -27.61 -19.60
N ILE A 587 -4.31 -27.56 -20.49
CA ILE A 587 -5.65 -27.07 -20.16
C ILE A 587 -6.42 -28.19 -19.44
N PRO A 588 -6.92 -27.95 -18.20
CA PRO A 588 -7.77 -28.90 -17.50
C PRO A 588 -9.08 -29.15 -18.25
N ILE A 589 -9.29 -30.39 -18.68
CA ILE A 589 -10.51 -30.83 -19.37
C ILE A 589 -11.09 -32.04 -18.62
N LEU A 590 -12.38 -31.95 -18.31
CA LEU A 590 -13.16 -33.04 -17.74
C LEU A 590 -14.20 -33.47 -18.75
N ALA A 591 -14.22 -34.75 -19.10
CA ALA A 591 -15.24 -35.33 -19.95
C ALA A 591 -15.99 -36.44 -19.18
N THR A 592 -17.31 -36.40 -19.17
CA THR A 592 -18.16 -37.36 -18.47
C THR A 592 -19.30 -37.82 -19.37
N LEU A 593 -19.75 -39.05 -19.18
CA LEU A 593 -21.00 -39.54 -19.75
C LEU A 593 -22.02 -39.54 -18.62
N SER A 594 -23.20 -38.97 -18.88
CA SER A 594 -24.33 -38.96 -17.94
C SER A 594 -25.56 -39.60 -18.58
N GLY A 595 -26.27 -40.48 -17.89
CA GLY A 595 -27.46 -41.14 -18.44
C GLY A 595 -27.76 -42.50 -17.80
N ALA A 596 -27.78 -43.57 -18.61
CA ALA A 596 -28.03 -44.93 -18.12
C ALA A 596 -27.04 -45.38 -17.03
N GLU A 597 -25.82 -44.84 -17.06
CA GLU A 597 -24.80 -44.88 -16.02
C GLU A 597 -23.97 -43.59 -16.10
N ASP A 598 -23.42 -43.14 -14.98
CA ASP A 598 -22.49 -42.02 -14.98
C ASP A 598 -21.06 -42.54 -14.96
N LEU A 599 -20.23 -42.16 -15.94
CA LEU A 599 -18.81 -42.52 -15.98
C LEU A 599 -17.94 -41.36 -16.47
N THR A 600 -16.69 -41.35 -16.04
CA THR A 600 -15.69 -40.38 -16.49
C THR A 600 -14.96 -40.91 -17.72
N ALA A 601 -14.93 -40.11 -18.79
CA ALA A 601 -14.14 -40.41 -19.97
C ALA A 601 -12.65 -40.11 -19.69
N THR A 602 -11.76 -40.79 -20.42
CA THR A 602 -10.32 -40.50 -20.36
C THR A 602 -10.01 -39.34 -21.31
N VAL A 603 -9.30 -38.33 -20.83
CA VAL A 603 -8.83 -37.21 -21.65
C VAL A 603 -7.31 -37.30 -21.78
N ALA A 604 -6.82 -37.46 -23.00
CA ALA A 604 -5.39 -37.47 -23.30
C ALA A 604 -4.97 -36.15 -23.96
N ASP A 605 -4.19 -35.35 -23.24
CA ASP A 605 -3.55 -34.13 -23.75
C ASP A 605 -2.35 -34.49 -24.64
N ARG A 606 -2.35 -34.01 -25.89
CA ARG A 606 -1.28 -34.27 -26.85
C ARG A 606 -0.13 -33.25 -26.77
N GLY A 607 -0.26 -32.22 -25.93
CA GLY A 607 0.75 -31.18 -25.72
C GLY A 607 0.79 -30.10 -26.79
N ASP A 608 0.01 -30.24 -27.86
CA ASP A 608 -0.05 -29.35 -29.02
C ASP A 608 -1.37 -28.55 -29.10
N GLY A 609 -2.15 -28.55 -28.01
CA GLY A 609 -3.49 -27.96 -27.94
C GLY A 609 -4.62 -28.86 -28.43
N THR A 610 -4.31 -30.11 -28.78
CA THR A 610 -5.33 -31.13 -29.07
C THR A 610 -5.52 -32.10 -27.91
N TYR A 611 -6.77 -32.52 -27.69
CA TYR A 611 -7.14 -33.42 -26.62
C TYR A 611 -8.02 -34.54 -27.17
N ASP A 612 -7.69 -35.79 -26.83
CA ASP A 612 -8.45 -36.97 -27.23
C ASP A 612 -9.37 -37.39 -26.09
N ILE A 613 -10.67 -37.45 -26.36
CA ILE A 613 -11.69 -37.88 -25.39
C ILE A 613 -12.10 -39.31 -25.73
N THR A 614 -11.74 -40.26 -24.87
CA THR A 614 -12.01 -41.68 -25.03
C THR A 614 -12.99 -42.20 -23.97
N TYR A 615 -14.02 -42.94 -24.39
CA TYR A 615 -15.02 -43.53 -23.49
C TYR A 615 -15.40 -44.94 -23.93
N LYS A 616 -15.84 -45.76 -22.96
CA LYS A 616 -16.21 -47.17 -23.15
C LYS A 616 -17.37 -47.56 -22.22
N PRO A 617 -18.61 -47.10 -22.49
CA PRO A 617 -19.77 -47.45 -21.68
C PRO A 617 -20.10 -48.94 -21.82
N THR A 618 -20.47 -49.59 -20.72
CA THR A 618 -20.85 -51.01 -20.69
C THR A 618 -22.34 -51.24 -20.51
N LYS A 619 -23.09 -50.22 -20.07
CA LYS A 619 -24.54 -50.31 -19.91
C LYS A 619 -25.25 -49.73 -21.13
N ALA A 620 -26.27 -50.42 -21.61
CA ALA A 620 -27.07 -49.97 -22.74
C ALA A 620 -28.06 -48.88 -22.30
N GLY A 621 -28.33 -47.93 -23.18
CA GLY A 621 -29.27 -46.84 -22.98
C GLY A 621 -28.80 -45.51 -23.54
N ASP A 622 -29.53 -44.46 -23.21
CA ASP A 622 -29.21 -43.09 -23.62
C ASP A 622 -28.21 -42.43 -22.67
N TYR A 623 -27.24 -41.75 -23.27
CA TYR A 623 -26.18 -41.00 -22.62
C TYR A 623 -26.06 -39.60 -23.23
N LYS A 624 -25.46 -38.70 -22.45
CA LYS A 624 -24.95 -37.41 -22.89
C LYS A 624 -23.47 -37.35 -22.55
N ILE A 625 -22.63 -37.13 -23.54
CA ILE A 625 -21.20 -36.84 -23.33
C ILE A 625 -21.11 -35.35 -23.02
N ASN A 626 -20.68 -35.02 -21.82
CA ASN A 626 -20.46 -33.65 -21.36
C ASN A 626 -18.96 -33.39 -21.34
N VAL A 627 -18.54 -32.22 -21.83
CA VAL A 627 -17.16 -31.77 -21.75
C VAL A 627 -17.10 -30.42 -21.07
N GLN A 628 -16.19 -30.29 -20.11
CA GLN A 628 -15.91 -29.06 -19.39
C GLN A 628 -14.44 -28.70 -19.54
N VAL A 629 -14.17 -27.43 -19.81
CA VAL A 629 -12.84 -26.82 -19.91
C VAL A 629 -12.76 -25.80 -18.79
N ASN A 630 -11.80 -25.94 -17.87
CA ASN A 630 -11.72 -25.10 -16.65
C ASN A 630 -13.05 -25.02 -15.86
N GLY A 631 -13.83 -26.10 -15.84
CA GLY A 631 -15.13 -26.17 -15.16
C GLY A 631 -16.30 -25.51 -15.90
N GLN A 632 -16.06 -24.88 -17.06
CA GLN A 632 -17.10 -24.34 -17.94
C GLN A 632 -17.46 -25.33 -19.05
N ALA A 633 -18.76 -25.44 -19.37
CA ALA A 633 -19.21 -26.33 -20.43
C ALA A 633 -18.67 -25.93 -21.81
N LEU A 634 -18.27 -26.92 -22.60
CA LEU A 634 -17.83 -26.75 -23.98
C LEU A 634 -18.99 -26.25 -24.85
N GLY A 635 -18.71 -25.30 -25.75
CA GLY A 635 -19.65 -24.87 -26.78
C GLY A 635 -19.79 -25.88 -27.93
N GLY A 636 -20.58 -25.52 -28.95
CA GLY A 636 -20.68 -26.27 -30.21
C GLY A 636 -21.32 -27.66 -30.09
N ASN A 637 -22.64 -27.73 -29.92
CA ASN A 637 -23.42 -28.97 -29.88
C ASN A 637 -23.05 -29.97 -28.75
N HIS A 638 -22.37 -29.49 -27.70
CA HIS A 638 -22.25 -30.21 -26.43
C HIS A 638 -23.43 -29.84 -25.48
N PRO A 639 -23.94 -30.78 -24.66
CA PRO A 639 -23.49 -32.17 -24.57
C PRO A 639 -23.92 -33.01 -25.77
N VAL A 640 -23.06 -33.94 -26.18
CA VAL A 640 -23.27 -34.81 -27.36
C VAL A 640 -24.18 -35.99 -26.97
N PRO A 641 -25.34 -36.17 -27.62
CA PRO A 641 -26.21 -37.31 -27.35
C PRO A 641 -25.59 -38.61 -27.90
N LEU A 642 -25.63 -39.67 -27.10
CA LEU A 642 -25.06 -40.98 -27.39
C LEU A 642 -26.09 -42.07 -27.04
N LEU A 643 -26.40 -42.95 -27.99
CA LEU A 643 -27.18 -44.16 -27.76
C LEU A 643 -26.22 -45.35 -27.70
N VAL A 644 -26.21 -46.05 -26.56
CA VAL A 644 -25.46 -47.30 -26.40
C VAL A 644 -26.42 -48.47 -26.56
N THR A 645 -26.23 -49.29 -27.58
CA THR A 645 -27.04 -50.51 -27.78
C THR A 645 -26.40 -51.70 -27.07
N PRO A 646 -27.20 -52.70 -26.64
CA PRO A 646 -26.66 -53.94 -26.11
C PRO A 646 -25.66 -54.59 -27.08
N ALA A 647 -24.63 -55.26 -26.53
CA ALA A 647 -23.72 -56.08 -27.30
C ALA A 647 -24.37 -57.39 -27.75
N ALA A 648 -23.59 -58.25 -28.41
CA ALA A 648 -24.07 -59.57 -28.82
C ALA A 648 -24.55 -60.40 -27.61
N ALA A 649 -25.60 -61.20 -27.81
CA ALA A 649 -26.20 -62.02 -26.77
C ALA A 649 -25.17 -62.98 -26.14
N SER A 650 -25.13 -63.01 -24.81
CA SER A 650 -24.30 -63.89 -23.99
C SER A 650 -25.20 -64.89 -23.25
N GLY A 651 -25.07 -66.18 -23.59
CA GLY A 651 -25.83 -67.21 -22.89
C GLY A 651 -25.55 -67.21 -21.38
N GLY A 652 -24.29 -67.14 -20.96
CA GLY A 652 -23.91 -67.16 -19.53
C GLY A 652 -24.41 -65.98 -18.69
N ASN A 653 -24.85 -64.87 -19.33
CA ASN A 653 -25.44 -63.71 -18.66
C ASN A 653 -26.96 -63.64 -18.84
N SER A 654 -27.49 -64.31 -19.87
CA SER A 654 -28.93 -64.42 -20.09
C SER A 654 -29.59 -65.16 -18.93
N VAL A 655 -30.81 -64.78 -18.57
CA VAL A 655 -31.50 -65.29 -17.39
C VAL A 655 -32.75 -66.05 -17.79
N ALA A 656 -33.15 -67.03 -16.98
CA ALA A 656 -34.42 -67.72 -17.15
C ALA A 656 -35.26 -67.61 -15.89
N TYR A 657 -36.58 -67.47 -16.05
CA TYR A 657 -37.54 -67.37 -14.95
C TYR A 657 -38.91 -67.94 -15.34
N GLY A 658 -39.67 -68.44 -14.38
CA GLY A 658 -41.01 -68.99 -14.58
C GLY A 658 -41.25 -70.29 -13.83
N ALA A 659 -42.52 -70.67 -13.64
CA ALA A 659 -42.92 -71.84 -12.86
C ALA A 659 -42.33 -73.16 -13.42
N GLY A 660 -42.22 -73.28 -14.76
CA GLY A 660 -41.64 -74.45 -15.41
C GLY A 660 -40.15 -74.69 -15.14
N LEU A 661 -39.48 -73.84 -14.36
CA LEU A 661 -38.12 -74.10 -13.85
C LEU A 661 -38.10 -74.75 -12.46
N GLN A 662 -39.23 -74.79 -11.75
CA GLN A 662 -39.30 -75.19 -10.33
C GLN A 662 -40.26 -76.36 -10.09
N GLU A 663 -41.47 -76.30 -10.66
CA GLU A 663 -42.48 -77.35 -10.50
C GLU A 663 -43.24 -77.65 -11.80
N ALA A 664 -43.66 -78.92 -11.95
CA ALA A 664 -44.57 -79.37 -13.01
C ALA A 664 -45.43 -80.55 -12.51
N ARG A 665 -46.55 -80.82 -13.19
CA ARG A 665 -47.45 -81.95 -12.90
C ARG A 665 -47.50 -82.91 -14.08
N LEU A 666 -47.76 -84.19 -13.83
CA LEU A 666 -47.91 -85.20 -14.90
C LEU A 666 -49.06 -84.90 -15.87
N GLU A 667 -50.08 -84.16 -15.42
CA GLU A 667 -51.27 -83.82 -16.21
C GLU A 667 -51.08 -82.55 -17.06
N ASP A 668 -49.98 -81.82 -16.87
CA ASP A 668 -49.71 -80.61 -17.65
C ASP A 668 -49.35 -81.00 -19.10
N GLU A 669 -50.14 -80.55 -20.07
CA GLU A 669 -49.87 -80.77 -21.50
C GLU A 669 -48.51 -80.16 -21.92
N THR A 670 -48.19 -78.99 -21.36
CA THR A 670 -46.91 -78.29 -21.50
C THR A 670 -46.64 -77.42 -20.28
N SER A 671 -45.39 -77.35 -19.83
CA SER A 671 -44.96 -76.39 -18.80
C SER A 671 -44.05 -75.33 -19.42
N ASN A 672 -44.25 -74.07 -19.01
CA ASN A 672 -43.62 -72.91 -19.63
C ASN A 672 -42.71 -72.13 -18.68
N PHE A 673 -41.68 -71.52 -19.23
CA PHE A 673 -40.83 -70.51 -18.59
C PHE A 673 -40.32 -69.52 -19.64
N THR A 674 -39.66 -68.44 -19.22
CA THR A 674 -39.14 -67.41 -20.11
C THR A 674 -37.62 -67.34 -20.01
N VAL A 675 -36.94 -67.20 -21.15
CA VAL A 675 -35.53 -66.82 -21.23
C VAL A 675 -35.45 -65.37 -21.69
N GLU A 676 -34.78 -64.51 -20.92
CA GLU A 676 -34.44 -63.14 -21.32
C GLU A 676 -32.98 -63.12 -21.78
N SER A 677 -32.78 -62.79 -23.06
CA SER A 677 -31.44 -62.66 -23.62
C SER A 677 -30.77 -61.39 -23.12
N ARG A 678 -29.54 -61.56 -22.64
CA ARG A 678 -28.68 -60.46 -22.17
C ARG A 678 -27.33 -60.53 -22.85
N ASP A 679 -26.66 -59.39 -22.98
CA ASP A 679 -25.30 -59.34 -23.50
C ASP A 679 -24.26 -59.69 -22.42
N ALA A 680 -22.97 -59.60 -22.75
CA ALA A 680 -21.87 -59.89 -21.81
C ALA A 680 -21.78 -58.92 -20.61
N PHE A 681 -22.51 -57.79 -20.64
CA PHE A 681 -22.54 -56.75 -19.62
C PHE A 681 -23.89 -56.71 -18.87
N ASP A 682 -24.67 -57.80 -18.93
CA ASP A 682 -25.99 -57.94 -18.32
C ASP A 682 -27.06 -56.97 -18.87
N ASN A 683 -26.87 -56.38 -20.05
CA ASN A 683 -27.90 -55.56 -20.70
C ASN A 683 -28.96 -56.44 -21.37
N PRO A 684 -30.27 -56.20 -21.16
CA PRO A 684 -31.30 -56.90 -21.90
C PRO A 684 -31.26 -56.50 -23.37
N LEU A 685 -31.31 -57.48 -24.27
CA LEU A 685 -31.43 -57.21 -25.69
C LEU A 685 -32.86 -56.73 -25.99
N SER A 686 -32.99 -55.74 -26.88
CA SER A 686 -34.28 -55.18 -27.28
C SER A 686 -34.86 -55.81 -28.55
N VAL A 687 -34.15 -56.77 -29.14
CA VAL A 687 -34.54 -57.49 -30.37
C VAL A 687 -34.34 -58.99 -30.19
N GLY A 688 -35.19 -59.77 -30.83
CA GLY A 688 -35.07 -61.23 -30.92
C GLY A 688 -33.96 -61.70 -31.87
N GLY A 689 -33.96 -62.99 -32.20
CA GLY A 689 -33.08 -63.61 -33.21
C GLY A 689 -31.95 -64.49 -32.65
N SER A 690 -31.83 -64.65 -31.33
CA SER A 690 -30.93 -65.65 -30.74
C SER A 690 -31.56 -67.04 -30.81
N VAL A 691 -30.72 -68.07 -30.92
CA VAL A 691 -31.18 -69.47 -30.95
C VAL A 691 -31.35 -69.97 -29.52
N VAL A 692 -32.59 -70.08 -29.04
CA VAL A 692 -32.90 -70.60 -27.70
C VAL A 692 -33.39 -72.05 -27.79
N GLY A 693 -32.87 -72.90 -26.90
CA GLY A 693 -33.24 -74.30 -26.79
C GLY A 693 -32.84 -74.87 -25.44
N GLY A 694 -32.47 -76.15 -25.40
CA GLY A 694 -31.98 -76.79 -24.19
C GLY A 694 -32.54 -78.19 -23.98
N LYS A 695 -32.29 -78.74 -22.81
CA LYS A 695 -32.74 -80.09 -22.44
C LYS A 695 -33.38 -80.11 -21.06
N LEU A 696 -34.49 -80.83 -20.96
CA LEU A 696 -35.05 -81.34 -19.71
C LEU A 696 -34.49 -82.76 -19.51
N THR A 697 -33.84 -83.05 -18.38
CA THR A 697 -33.21 -84.35 -18.10
C THR A 697 -33.73 -84.94 -16.80
N HIS A 698 -34.30 -86.14 -16.83
CA HIS A 698 -34.69 -86.85 -15.62
C HIS A 698 -33.43 -87.28 -14.84
N VAL A 699 -33.34 -86.88 -13.57
CA VAL A 699 -32.11 -87.05 -12.77
C VAL A 699 -31.72 -88.52 -12.62
N THR A 700 -32.69 -89.41 -12.44
CA THR A 700 -32.42 -90.83 -12.18
C THR A 700 -32.28 -91.67 -13.45
N SER A 701 -33.14 -91.47 -14.45
CA SER A 701 -33.12 -92.30 -15.67
C SER A 701 -32.22 -91.74 -16.77
N GLY A 702 -31.78 -90.48 -16.67
CA GLY A 702 -31.05 -89.78 -17.72
C GLY A 702 -31.88 -89.51 -18.98
N GLN A 703 -33.18 -89.81 -18.98
CA GLN A 703 -34.06 -89.56 -20.11
C GLN A 703 -34.15 -88.06 -20.37
N THR A 704 -34.03 -87.66 -21.65
CA THR A 704 -34.03 -86.24 -22.04
C THR A 704 -35.18 -85.89 -22.97
N SER A 705 -35.73 -84.69 -22.79
CA SER A 705 -36.69 -84.04 -23.70
C SER A 705 -36.13 -82.69 -24.14
N ASN A 706 -36.39 -82.29 -25.38
CA ASN A 706 -35.93 -80.99 -25.89
C ASN A 706 -36.82 -79.86 -25.36
N ILE A 707 -36.18 -78.72 -25.07
CA ILE A 707 -36.88 -77.46 -24.79
C ILE A 707 -37.11 -76.77 -26.14
N SER A 708 -38.36 -76.42 -26.41
CA SER A 708 -38.74 -75.56 -27.54
C SER A 708 -38.84 -74.11 -27.07
N ALA A 709 -38.60 -73.15 -27.97
CA ALA A 709 -38.65 -71.74 -27.65
C ALA A 709 -39.34 -70.95 -28.78
N GLN A 710 -40.22 -70.02 -28.40
CA GLN A 710 -40.82 -69.03 -29.28
C GLN A 710 -40.18 -67.67 -29.00
N ASP A 711 -39.60 -67.06 -30.03
CA ASP A 711 -39.06 -65.70 -29.96
C ASP A 711 -40.20 -64.67 -29.93
N ASN A 712 -40.20 -63.80 -28.93
CA ASN A 712 -41.19 -62.74 -28.76
C ASN A 712 -40.79 -61.44 -29.47
N GLY A 713 -39.65 -61.40 -30.16
CA GLY A 713 -39.16 -60.26 -30.95
C GLY A 713 -38.56 -59.11 -30.13
N ASN A 714 -38.60 -59.20 -28.81
CA ASN A 714 -38.17 -58.17 -27.86
C ASN A 714 -36.99 -58.62 -26.98
N GLY A 715 -36.25 -59.63 -27.41
CA GLY A 715 -35.14 -60.22 -26.65
C GLY A 715 -35.58 -61.21 -25.56
N THR A 716 -36.87 -61.52 -25.44
CA THR A 716 -37.38 -62.61 -24.59
C THR A 716 -37.90 -63.79 -25.42
N TYR A 717 -37.83 -64.98 -24.85
CA TYR A 717 -38.21 -66.23 -25.50
C TYR A 717 -39.09 -67.03 -24.55
N THR A 718 -40.29 -67.39 -25.01
CA THR A 718 -41.19 -68.27 -24.27
C THR A 718 -40.78 -69.71 -24.53
N CYS A 719 -40.25 -70.37 -23.51
CA CYS A 719 -39.74 -71.73 -23.58
C CYS A 719 -40.74 -72.73 -22.99
N SER A 720 -40.83 -73.89 -23.60
CA SER A 720 -41.70 -74.99 -23.16
C SER A 720 -41.05 -76.34 -23.38
N TYR A 721 -41.46 -77.33 -22.58
CA TYR A 721 -41.14 -78.74 -22.79
C TYR A 721 -42.42 -79.57 -22.76
N PRO A 722 -42.44 -80.71 -23.47
CA PRO A 722 -43.64 -81.55 -23.58
C PRO A 722 -44.01 -82.20 -22.24
N SER A 723 -45.25 -82.68 -22.16
CA SER A 723 -45.80 -83.43 -21.02
C SER A 723 -44.83 -84.48 -20.48
N ILE A 724 -44.66 -84.50 -19.16
CA ILE A 724 -43.78 -85.42 -18.45
C ILE A 724 -44.58 -86.64 -18.02
N ASN A 725 -44.07 -87.85 -18.25
CA ASN A 725 -44.77 -89.10 -17.95
C ASN A 725 -44.26 -89.84 -16.71
N LYS A 726 -43.30 -89.25 -15.98
CA LYS A 726 -42.73 -89.84 -14.76
C LYS A 726 -42.46 -88.77 -13.70
N ALA A 727 -42.98 -88.98 -12.49
CA ALA A 727 -42.73 -88.10 -11.37
C ALA A 727 -41.26 -88.23 -10.89
N GLY A 728 -40.73 -87.17 -10.30
CA GLY A 728 -39.36 -87.15 -9.79
C GLY A 728 -38.62 -85.84 -10.05
N LYS A 729 -37.31 -85.85 -9.81
CA LYS A 729 -36.44 -84.70 -10.01
C LYS A 729 -35.91 -84.64 -11.44
N TYR A 730 -35.91 -83.45 -12.03
CA TYR A 730 -35.39 -83.15 -13.35
C TYR A 730 -34.41 -81.97 -13.32
N HIS A 731 -33.46 -81.96 -14.23
CA HIS A 731 -32.62 -80.81 -14.53
C HIS A 731 -33.13 -80.11 -15.80
N VAL A 732 -33.53 -78.85 -15.69
CA VAL A 732 -33.87 -77.99 -16.82
C VAL A 732 -32.64 -77.18 -17.21
N THR A 733 -32.11 -77.41 -18.42
CA THR A 733 -30.91 -76.70 -18.92
C THR A 733 -31.26 -75.91 -20.17
N PRO A 734 -31.88 -74.72 -20.03
CA PRO A 734 -32.08 -73.83 -21.16
C PRO A 734 -30.73 -73.31 -21.67
N THR A 735 -30.62 -73.20 -22.98
CA THR A 735 -29.44 -72.66 -23.66
C THR A 735 -29.81 -71.51 -24.58
N LEU A 736 -28.92 -70.54 -24.71
CA LEU A 736 -28.99 -69.46 -25.69
C LEU A 736 -27.72 -69.49 -26.53
N ASN A 737 -27.87 -69.58 -27.85
CA ASN A 737 -26.79 -69.82 -28.83
C ASN A 737 -25.91 -71.03 -28.45
N GLY A 738 -26.52 -72.07 -27.88
CA GLY A 738 -25.83 -73.30 -27.43
C GLY A 738 -25.14 -73.20 -26.07
N VAL A 739 -25.10 -72.02 -25.43
CA VAL A 739 -24.49 -71.83 -24.10
C VAL A 739 -25.60 -71.87 -23.02
N PRO A 740 -25.43 -72.63 -21.92
CA PRO A 740 -26.38 -72.62 -20.81
C PRO A 740 -26.61 -71.22 -20.25
N VAL A 741 -27.87 -70.91 -19.96
CA VAL A 741 -28.24 -69.63 -19.35
C VAL A 741 -27.75 -69.55 -17.90
N LYS A 742 -27.62 -68.34 -17.37
CA LYS A 742 -27.19 -68.10 -15.98
C LYS A 742 -28.09 -68.85 -15.00
N GLY A 743 -27.49 -69.71 -14.19
CA GLY A 743 -28.19 -70.52 -13.18
C GLY A 743 -28.60 -71.92 -13.65
N ALA A 744 -28.46 -72.26 -14.94
CA ALA A 744 -28.70 -73.61 -15.43
C ALA A 744 -27.56 -74.59 -15.01
N PRO A 745 -27.86 -75.86 -14.72
CA PRO A 745 -29.19 -76.48 -14.71
C PRO A 745 -30.05 -76.06 -13.50
N PHE A 746 -31.35 -75.86 -13.74
CA PHE A 746 -32.36 -75.63 -12.70
C PHE A 746 -32.96 -76.97 -12.22
N GLU A 747 -33.23 -77.11 -10.93
CA GLU A 747 -33.92 -78.28 -10.37
C GLU A 747 -35.44 -78.12 -10.49
N LEU A 748 -36.08 -79.03 -11.23
CA LEU A 748 -37.53 -79.13 -11.41
C LEU A 748 -38.06 -80.34 -10.64
N ILE A 749 -39.09 -80.15 -9.82
CA ILE A 749 -39.82 -81.24 -9.14
C ILE A 749 -41.10 -81.53 -9.91
N VAL A 750 -41.25 -82.78 -10.35
CA VAL A 750 -42.46 -83.27 -11.02
C VAL A 750 -43.25 -84.12 -10.04
N ASN A 751 -44.44 -83.65 -9.67
CA ASN A 751 -45.30 -84.32 -8.69
C ASN A 751 -46.08 -85.49 -9.33
N PRO A 752 -46.34 -86.60 -8.59
CA PRO A 752 -47.20 -87.69 -9.06
C PRO A 752 -48.65 -87.22 -9.27
N GLY A 753 -49.41 -87.98 -10.05
CA GLY A 753 -50.82 -87.71 -10.35
C GLY A 753 -51.75 -88.08 -9.19
N GLY A 754 -53.06 -87.92 -9.39
CA GLY A 754 -54.07 -88.29 -8.39
C GLY A 754 -54.19 -89.81 -8.16
N LEU A 755 -54.72 -90.19 -6.99
CA LEU A 755 -54.98 -91.59 -6.59
C LEU A 755 -55.71 -92.36 -7.69
N PHE A 756 -55.17 -93.52 -8.05
CA PHE A 756 -55.80 -94.45 -8.98
C PHE A 756 -55.97 -95.83 -8.33
N LEU A 757 -57.21 -96.09 -7.87
CA LEU A 757 -57.57 -97.27 -7.05
C LEU A 757 -57.15 -98.62 -7.66
N SER A 758 -57.11 -98.75 -8.98
CA SER A 758 -56.71 -100.00 -9.65
C SER A 758 -55.22 -100.31 -9.55
N ASN A 759 -54.38 -99.30 -9.29
CA ASN A 759 -52.93 -99.46 -9.10
C ASN A 759 -52.54 -99.51 -7.62
N THR A 760 -53.49 -99.28 -6.70
CA THR A 760 -53.23 -99.42 -5.27
C THR A 760 -52.87 -100.87 -4.95
N GLU A 761 -51.70 -101.08 -4.38
CA GLU A 761 -51.22 -102.40 -3.96
C GLU A 761 -51.60 -102.67 -2.52
N ILE A 762 -51.96 -103.93 -2.24
CA ILE A 762 -52.13 -104.44 -0.88
C ILE A 762 -51.40 -105.77 -0.73
N THR A 763 -50.74 -105.93 0.42
CA THR A 763 -50.03 -107.15 0.79
C THR A 763 -50.58 -107.65 2.12
N PHE A 764 -50.93 -108.94 2.22
CA PHE A 764 -51.40 -109.55 3.48
C PHE A 764 -50.30 -110.40 4.11
N GLU A 765 -50.32 -110.50 5.44
CA GLU A 765 -49.44 -111.39 6.21
C GLU A 765 -49.90 -112.86 6.09
N GLU A 766 -48.96 -113.79 5.84
CA GLU A 766 -49.27 -115.22 5.59
C GLU A 766 -49.94 -115.94 6.79
N ASN A 767 -49.70 -115.49 8.02
CA ASN A 767 -50.22 -116.09 9.25
C ASN A 767 -50.83 -115.02 10.17
N ALA A 768 -51.84 -114.31 9.67
CA ALA A 768 -52.43 -113.20 10.40
C ALA A 768 -53.08 -113.65 11.73
N LEU A 769 -52.58 -113.08 12.83
CA LEU A 769 -53.11 -113.28 14.17
C LEU A 769 -54.04 -112.13 14.53
N ALA A 770 -55.23 -112.44 15.05
CA ALA A 770 -56.15 -111.38 15.47
C ALA A 770 -55.53 -110.52 16.58
N GLY A 771 -55.58 -109.19 16.42
CA GLY A 771 -54.94 -108.21 17.27
C GLY A 771 -53.60 -107.65 16.76
N LEU A 772 -53.03 -108.18 15.66
CA LEU A 772 -51.78 -107.72 15.05
C LEU A 772 -51.97 -107.16 13.62
N VAL A 773 -50.93 -106.50 13.09
CA VAL A 773 -50.89 -106.05 11.69
C VAL A 773 -51.03 -107.25 10.77
N ALA A 774 -51.94 -107.13 9.84
CA ALA A 774 -52.41 -108.16 8.94
C ALA A 774 -52.12 -107.84 7.46
N GLY A 775 -51.74 -106.59 7.14
CA GLY A 775 -51.32 -106.22 5.79
C GLY A 775 -50.92 -104.75 5.65
N HIS A 776 -50.38 -104.40 4.48
CA HIS A 776 -49.91 -103.07 4.11
C HIS A 776 -50.51 -102.63 2.77
N ILE A 777 -50.89 -101.35 2.65
CA ILE A 777 -51.50 -100.73 1.47
C ILE A 777 -50.56 -99.63 0.95
N GLN A 778 -50.29 -99.60 -0.36
CA GLN A 778 -49.52 -98.56 -1.04
C GLN A 778 -50.39 -97.88 -2.10
N LEU A 779 -50.67 -96.58 -1.91
CA LEU A 779 -51.42 -95.78 -2.87
C LEU A 779 -50.54 -95.40 -4.07
N MET A 780 -51.10 -95.52 -5.27
CA MET A 780 -50.43 -95.15 -6.52
C MET A 780 -51.34 -94.33 -7.44
N ASP A 781 -50.71 -93.56 -8.32
CA ASP A 781 -51.40 -92.85 -9.39
C ASP A 781 -51.65 -93.76 -10.61
N SER A 782 -52.30 -93.22 -11.65
CA SER A 782 -52.62 -93.97 -12.87
C SER A 782 -51.38 -94.45 -13.65
N ALA A 783 -50.22 -93.87 -13.40
CA ALA A 783 -48.93 -94.20 -14.01
C ALA A 783 -48.02 -95.05 -13.09
N GLN A 784 -48.58 -95.60 -12.01
CA GLN A 784 -47.88 -96.42 -11.00
C GLN A 784 -46.76 -95.67 -10.26
N ASN A 785 -46.86 -94.35 -10.12
CA ASN A 785 -46.01 -93.61 -9.18
C ASN A 785 -46.64 -93.68 -7.78
N PHE A 786 -45.80 -93.87 -6.77
CA PHE A 786 -46.25 -93.82 -5.38
C PHE A 786 -46.74 -92.41 -5.04
N LEU A 787 -47.91 -92.32 -4.41
CA LEU A 787 -48.35 -91.06 -3.82
C LEU A 787 -47.39 -90.72 -2.68
N LEU A 788 -47.01 -89.44 -2.59
CA LEU A 788 -46.03 -88.96 -1.62
C LEU A 788 -46.67 -88.48 -0.30
N THR A 789 -47.99 -88.54 -0.20
CA THR A 789 -48.80 -88.09 0.94
C THR A 789 -49.93 -89.07 1.19
N GLY A 790 -50.28 -89.29 2.46
CA GLY A 790 -51.53 -89.98 2.85
C GLY A 790 -52.67 -88.99 3.11
N GLY A 791 -53.73 -89.46 3.76
CA GLY A 791 -54.91 -88.67 4.16
C GLY A 791 -56.21 -89.10 3.47
N GLU A 792 -56.16 -90.04 2.54
CA GLU A 792 -57.32 -90.74 2.02
C GLU A 792 -57.99 -91.59 3.12
N SER A 793 -59.32 -91.62 3.12
CA SER A 793 -60.12 -92.39 4.07
C SER A 793 -60.09 -93.87 3.65
N VAL A 794 -59.54 -94.74 4.50
CA VAL A 794 -59.46 -96.18 4.24
C VAL A 794 -60.25 -96.94 5.32
N GLU A 795 -61.23 -97.73 4.89
CA GLU A 795 -62.11 -98.50 5.76
C GLU A 795 -62.09 -99.98 5.34
N GLY A 796 -62.12 -100.90 6.31
CA GLY A 796 -62.09 -102.33 6.05
C GLY A 796 -63.17 -103.10 6.80
N THR A 797 -63.75 -104.13 6.18
CA THR A 797 -64.78 -104.98 6.79
C THR A 797 -64.50 -106.46 6.57
N ALA A 798 -64.74 -107.29 7.59
CA ALA A 798 -64.64 -108.75 7.53
C ALA A 798 -66.03 -109.43 7.72
N THR A 799 -66.37 -110.43 6.88
CA THR A 799 -67.64 -111.21 6.89
C THR A 799 -67.35 -112.73 6.93
N PRO A 800 -68.20 -113.64 7.47
CA PRO A 800 -69.67 -113.61 7.59
C PRO A 800 -70.26 -113.20 8.96
N LEU A 801 -69.44 -112.95 9.99
CA LEU A 801 -69.95 -112.28 11.20
C LEU A 801 -70.49 -110.90 10.80
N SER A 802 -71.65 -110.50 11.30
CA SER A 802 -72.33 -109.26 10.91
C SER A 802 -71.38 -108.05 10.94
N SER A 803 -70.83 -107.70 9.77
CA SER A 803 -69.90 -106.62 9.45
C SER A 803 -68.94 -106.22 10.59
N VAL A 804 -67.88 -107.00 10.83
CA VAL A 804 -66.83 -106.58 11.75
C VAL A 804 -65.91 -105.59 11.05
N GLN A 805 -65.70 -104.40 11.63
CA GLN A 805 -64.76 -103.40 11.12
C GLN A 805 -63.31 -103.82 11.38
N VAL A 806 -62.45 -103.67 10.38
CA VAL A 806 -61.01 -103.88 10.45
C VAL A 806 -60.35 -102.52 10.70
N ASP A 807 -59.36 -102.47 11.58
CA ASP A 807 -58.63 -101.23 11.90
C ASP A 807 -57.62 -100.94 10.78
N VAL A 808 -57.59 -99.70 10.27
CA VAL A 808 -56.64 -99.26 9.23
C VAL A 808 -55.96 -97.98 9.68
N ARG A 809 -54.63 -97.93 9.59
CA ARG A 809 -53.80 -96.83 10.10
C ARG A 809 -53.04 -96.16 8.95
N ASP A 810 -53.18 -94.85 8.82
CA ASP A 810 -52.47 -94.04 7.82
C ASP A 810 -51.04 -93.73 8.31
N ASN A 811 -50.03 -93.98 7.47
CA ASN A 811 -48.63 -93.64 7.73
C ASN A 811 -48.24 -92.24 7.22
N HIS A 812 -49.18 -91.50 6.62
CA HIS A 812 -49.07 -90.14 6.07
C HIS A 812 -48.07 -89.95 4.92
N ASN A 813 -47.64 -91.03 4.30
CA ASN A 813 -46.66 -91.05 3.21
C ASN A 813 -47.18 -91.84 1.98
N GLY A 814 -48.50 -91.92 1.84
CA GLY A 814 -49.15 -92.72 0.80
C GLY A 814 -49.25 -94.21 1.11
N THR A 815 -48.91 -94.64 2.33
CA THR A 815 -49.07 -96.04 2.79
C THR A 815 -49.96 -96.17 4.02
N TYR A 816 -50.59 -97.34 4.20
CA TYR A 816 -51.48 -97.66 5.31
C TYR A 816 -51.23 -99.09 5.84
N ASP A 817 -51.49 -99.31 7.13
CA ASP A 817 -51.40 -100.62 7.80
C ASP A 817 -52.79 -101.14 8.20
N LEU A 818 -53.08 -102.41 7.89
CA LEU A 818 -54.34 -103.12 8.19
C LEU A 818 -54.17 -103.99 9.45
N VAL A 819 -55.11 -103.96 10.41
CA VAL A 819 -55.03 -104.70 11.69
C VAL A 819 -56.36 -105.41 11.99
N TYR A 820 -56.34 -106.74 12.20
CA TYR A 820 -57.55 -107.49 12.52
C TYR A 820 -57.99 -107.33 13.98
N PRO A 821 -59.30 -107.22 14.27
CA PRO A 821 -59.81 -107.11 15.63
C PRO A 821 -59.46 -108.34 16.49
N PRO A 822 -59.16 -108.20 17.80
CA PRO A 822 -58.67 -109.30 18.65
C PRO A 822 -59.58 -110.53 18.78
N HIS A 823 -60.87 -110.39 18.48
CA HIS A 823 -61.89 -111.43 18.58
C HIS A 823 -62.22 -112.10 17.24
N LEU A 824 -61.64 -111.64 16.14
CA LEU A 824 -61.92 -112.16 14.80
C LEU A 824 -61.14 -113.47 14.59
N ARG A 825 -61.81 -114.62 14.54
CA ARG A 825 -61.17 -115.95 14.41
C ARG A 825 -61.88 -116.83 13.38
N GLY A 826 -61.11 -117.51 12.55
CA GLY A 826 -61.61 -118.34 11.44
C GLY A 826 -61.38 -117.69 10.08
N SER A 827 -62.05 -118.25 9.07
CA SER A 827 -61.94 -117.79 7.68
C SER A 827 -62.93 -116.66 7.41
N PHE A 828 -62.44 -115.53 6.90
CA PHE A 828 -63.23 -114.34 6.61
C PHE A 828 -62.95 -113.81 5.22
N GLU A 829 -63.93 -113.09 4.69
CA GLU A 829 -63.78 -112.30 3.50
C GLU A 829 -63.59 -110.83 3.89
N VAL A 830 -62.40 -110.28 3.61
CA VAL A 830 -62.04 -108.88 3.88
C VAL A 830 -62.27 -108.05 2.63
N SER A 831 -63.04 -106.98 2.78
CA SER A 831 -63.23 -105.94 1.76
C SER A 831 -62.68 -104.62 2.27
N LEU A 832 -61.97 -103.88 1.42
CA LEU A 832 -61.49 -102.53 1.72
C LEU A 832 -62.16 -101.50 0.81
N GLN A 833 -62.42 -100.32 1.37
CA GLN A 833 -62.86 -99.15 0.65
C GLN A 833 -61.87 -98.00 0.88
N ILE A 834 -61.53 -97.28 -0.19
CA ILE A 834 -60.73 -96.05 -0.12
C ILE A 834 -61.59 -94.91 -0.67
N ASN A 835 -61.77 -93.86 0.14
CA ASN A 835 -62.69 -92.74 -0.09
C ASN A 835 -64.10 -93.21 -0.48
N GLY A 836 -64.62 -94.22 0.23
CA GLY A 836 -65.95 -94.81 0.01
C GLY A 836 -66.11 -95.65 -1.26
N LYS A 837 -65.03 -95.92 -2.02
CA LYS A 837 -65.04 -96.79 -3.19
C LYS A 837 -64.32 -98.10 -2.89
N GLN A 838 -64.93 -99.22 -3.25
CA GLN A 838 -64.38 -100.55 -3.02
C GLN A 838 -63.11 -100.78 -3.86
N LEU A 839 -62.08 -101.35 -3.24
CA LEU A 839 -60.83 -101.67 -3.92
C LEU A 839 -61.09 -102.81 -4.92
N PRO A 840 -60.76 -102.67 -6.22
CA PRO A 840 -61.08 -103.67 -7.25
C PRO A 840 -60.39 -105.02 -7.06
N SER A 841 -59.27 -105.03 -6.32
CA SER A 841 -58.44 -106.22 -6.09
C SER A 841 -58.99 -107.16 -5.00
N GLY A 842 -60.00 -106.72 -4.23
CA GLY A 842 -60.72 -107.53 -3.25
C GLY A 842 -62.14 -107.86 -3.71
N PRO A 843 -62.93 -108.59 -2.91
CA PRO A 843 -62.61 -109.08 -1.56
C PRO A 843 -61.53 -110.18 -1.51
N TRP A 844 -60.80 -110.26 -0.40
CA TRP A 844 -59.78 -111.28 -0.16
C TRP A 844 -60.24 -112.29 0.89
N GLN A 845 -60.01 -113.58 0.63
CA GLN A 845 -60.18 -114.64 1.62
C GLN A 845 -58.96 -114.67 2.54
N VAL A 846 -59.20 -114.54 3.84
CA VAL A 846 -58.15 -114.49 4.85
C VAL A 846 -58.51 -115.41 6.00
N ASP A 847 -57.52 -116.18 6.45
CA ASP A 847 -57.66 -117.02 7.64
C ASP A 847 -57.03 -116.31 8.83
N VAL A 848 -57.86 -116.03 9.84
CA VAL A 848 -57.42 -115.37 11.07
C VAL A 848 -57.30 -116.42 12.17
N ALA A 849 -56.07 -116.76 12.53
CA ALA A 849 -55.80 -117.76 13.55
C ALA A 849 -56.02 -117.22 14.96
N GLU A 850 -56.28 -118.12 15.93
CA GLU A 850 -56.25 -117.81 17.36
C GLU A 850 -54.87 -117.38 17.81
N ASP A 851 -54.83 -116.41 18.73
CA ASP A 851 -53.61 -116.05 19.45
C ASP A 851 -53.47 -117.06 20.60
N PRO A 852 -52.57 -118.06 20.52
CA PRO A 852 -52.55 -119.19 21.45
C PRO A 852 -52.20 -118.76 22.88
N VAL A 853 -52.81 -119.40 23.89
CA VAL A 853 -52.38 -119.23 25.30
C VAL A 853 -51.02 -119.88 25.46
N ASP A 854 -50.05 -119.10 25.96
CA ASP A 854 -48.68 -119.57 26.18
C ASP A 854 -48.65 -120.87 27.01
N GLY A 855 -47.82 -121.83 26.58
CA GLY A 855 -47.61 -123.09 27.28
C GLY A 855 -47.17 -122.94 28.73
N ALA A 856 -46.50 -121.84 29.09
CA ALA A 856 -46.15 -121.53 30.47
C ALA A 856 -47.40 -121.29 31.35
N ILE A 857 -48.40 -120.60 30.79
CA ILE A 857 -49.68 -120.35 31.47
C ILE A 857 -50.45 -121.66 31.65
N LEU A 858 -50.51 -122.49 30.61
CA LEU A 858 -51.15 -123.81 30.67
C LEU A 858 -50.55 -124.69 31.76
N LYS A 859 -49.22 -124.77 31.81
CA LYS A 859 -48.50 -125.55 32.82
C LYS A 859 -48.74 -125.03 34.23
N SER A 860 -48.88 -123.72 34.37
CA SER A 860 -49.15 -123.09 35.65
C SER A 860 -50.59 -123.33 36.13
N LEU A 861 -51.57 -123.36 35.23
CA LEU A 861 -52.95 -123.75 35.58
C LEU A 861 -53.01 -125.19 36.07
N GLU A 862 -52.30 -126.10 35.42
CA GLU A 862 -52.23 -127.51 35.84
C GLU A 862 -51.61 -127.68 37.23
N GLN A 863 -50.69 -126.79 37.62
CA GLN A 863 -50.12 -126.79 38.97
C GLN A 863 -51.04 -126.15 40.02
N SER A 864 -51.65 -125.02 39.70
CA SER A 864 -52.42 -124.22 40.65
C SER A 864 -53.85 -124.75 40.85
N VAL A 865 -54.50 -125.21 39.79
CA VAL A 865 -55.90 -125.69 39.80
C VAL A 865 -56.04 -126.97 38.95
N PRO A 866 -55.33 -128.06 39.28
CA PRO A 866 -55.21 -129.26 38.43
C PRO A 866 -56.55 -129.86 37.99
N GLN A 867 -57.58 -129.83 38.84
CA GLN A 867 -58.90 -130.42 38.52
C GLN A 867 -59.73 -129.56 37.55
N SER A 868 -59.43 -128.26 37.44
CA SER A 868 -60.18 -127.28 36.64
C SER A 868 -59.30 -126.53 35.61
N ALA A 869 -58.02 -126.90 35.48
CA ALA A 869 -57.02 -126.27 34.60
C ALA A 869 -57.47 -126.15 33.13
N LYS A 870 -58.16 -127.17 32.60
CA LYS A 870 -58.68 -127.14 31.22
C LYS A 870 -59.76 -126.08 30.99
N ILE A 871 -60.55 -125.77 32.01
CA ILE A 871 -61.63 -124.78 31.91
C ILE A 871 -61.01 -123.38 31.90
N TRP A 872 -60.08 -123.12 32.81
CA TRP A 872 -59.34 -121.86 32.87
C TRP A 872 -58.50 -121.60 31.63
N ALA A 873 -57.85 -122.63 31.08
CA ALA A 873 -57.10 -122.54 29.83
C ALA A 873 -57.96 -122.03 28.67
N ARG A 874 -59.22 -122.49 28.61
CA ARG A 874 -60.18 -122.10 27.58
C ARG A 874 -60.76 -120.70 27.78
N LEU A 875 -60.91 -120.25 29.03
CA LEU A 875 -61.29 -118.86 29.32
C LEU A 875 -60.17 -117.89 28.94
N LEU A 876 -58.93 -118.24 29.29
CA LEU A 876 -57.77 -117.40 29.01
C LEU A 876 -57.50 -117.27 27.50
N SER A 877 -57.83 -118.26 26.67
CA SER A 877 -57.66 -118.13 25.21
C SER A 877 -58.51 -117.03 24.59
N GLN A 878 -59.57 -116.59 25.28
CA GLN A 878 -60.43 -115.49 24.83
C GLN A 878 -59.93 -114.11 25.27
N ALA A 879 -58.95 -114.07 26.18
CA ALA A 879 -58.34 -112.86 26.68
C ALA A 879 -57.12 -112.47 25.83
N THR A 880 -56.81 -111.18 25.75
CA THR A 880 -55.54 -110.69 25.18
C THR A 880 -54.35 -111.19 25.98
N ALA A 881 -53.15 -111.20 25.38
CA ALA A 881 -51.92 -111.58 26.07
C ALA A 881 -51.74 -110.83 27.41
N SER A 882 -52.13 -109.54 27.47
CA SER A 882 -52.05 -108.72 28.69
C SER A 882 -53.05 -109.14 29.76
N GLU A 883 -54.30 -109.43 29.39
CA GLU A 883 -55.36 -109.87 30.32
C GLU A 883 -55.07 -111.26 30.89
N ARG A 884 -54.49 -112.17 30.07
CA ARG A 884 -54.13 -113.53 30.51
C ARG A 884 -53.18 -113.53 31.70
N VAL A 885 -52.21 -112.61 31.68
CA VAL A 885 -51.21 -112.48 32.74
C VAL A 885 -51.84 -112.04 34.07
N LEU A 886 -52.80 -111.11 34.02
CA LEU A 886 -53.51 -110.62 35.21
C LEU A 886 -54.33 -111.72 35.88
N ILE A 887 -55.14 -112.44 35.10
CA ILE A 887 -56.01 -113.50 35.63
C ILE A 887 -55.19 -114.65 36.23
N MET A 888 -54.10 -115.04 35.58
CA MET A 888 -53.23 -116.11 36.10
C MET A 888 -52.59 -115.79 37.44
N ARG A 889 -52.25 -114.52 37.65
CA ARG A 889 -51.68 -114.07 38.92
C ARG A 889 -52.67 -114.26 40.08
N GLU A 890 -53.95 -113.99 39.83
CA GLU A 890 -55.00 -114.09 40.85
C GLU A 890 -55.31 -115.55 41.24
N ILE A 891 -55.37 -116.43 40.24
CA ILE A 891 -55.54 -117.88 40.46
C ILE A 891 -54.43 -118.44 41.36
N GLN A 892 -53.17 -118.04 41.12
CA GLN A 892 -52.03 -118.49 41.91
C GLN A 892 -52.05 -117.99 43.35
N ALA A 893 -52.48 -116.74 43.58
CA ALA A 893 -52.52 -116.14 44.91
C ALA A 893 -53.51 -116.87 45.83
N THR A 894 -54.72 -117.12 45.31
CA THR A 894 -55.84 -117.68 46.07
C THR A 894 -55.64 -119.18 46.37
N CYS A 895 -55.09 -119.94 45.43
CA CYS A 895 -55.02 -121.40 45.50
C CYS A 895 -53.75 -121.98 46.17
N SER A 896 -53.08 -121.23 47.05
CA SER A 896 -51.73 -121.56 47.57
C SER A 896 -51.67 -122.59 48.73
N LYS A 897 -52.78 -123.23 49.13
CA LYS A 897 -52.80 -124.33 50.12
C LYS A 897 -53.05 -125.70 49.47
N LYS A 898 -52.24 -126.70 49.83
CA LYS A 898 -52.09 -128.01 49.15
C LYS A 898 -53.30 -128.96 49.14
N THR A 899 -54.42 -128.61 49.75
CA THR A 899 -55.70 -129.30 49.56
C THR A 899 -56.79 -128.26 49.65
N LEU A 900 -57.29 -127.86 48.49
CA LEU A 900 -58.34 -126.85 48.34
C LEU A 900 -59.70 -127.48 48.62
N SER A 901 -60.49 -126.82 49.44
CA SER A 901 -61.93 -127.08 49.58
C SER A 901 -62.69 -126.28 48.52
N ASP A 902 -63.93 -126.66 48.22
CA ASP A 902 -64.81 -125.91 47.29
C ASP A 902 -64.99 -124.43 47.68
N GLN A 903 -64.72 -124.08 48.94
CA GLN A 903 -64.75 -122.71 49.41
C GLN A 903 -63.57 -121.89 48.85
N ASP A 904 -62.39 -122.48 48.66
CA ASP A 904 -61.19 -121.78 48.17
C ASP A 904 -61.29 -121.39 46.67
N ILE A 905 -62.11 -122.08 45.87
CA ILE A 905 -62.33 -121.78 44.45
C ILE A 905 -63.32 -120.61 44.28
N LYS A 906 -64.30 -120.49 45.18
CA LYS A 906 -65.30 -119.42 45.13
C LYS A 906 -64.75 -118.04 45.53
N ASP A 907 -63.58 -118.03 46.17
CA ASP A 907 -62.95 -116.80 46.66
C ASP A 907 -61.99 -116.15 45.61
N ILE A 908 -61.88 -116.70 44.38
CA ILE A 908 -61.11 -116.09 43.27
C ILE A 908 -61.87 -114.89 42.70
N ASP A 909 -61.28 -113.69 42.78
CA ASP A 909 -61.88 -112.46 42.26
C ASP A 909 -61.61 -112.25 40.75
N LEU A 910 -62.61 -112.48 39.92
CA LEU A 910 -62.55 -112.31 38.46
C LEU A 910 -62.79 -110.86 37.99
N SER A 911 -63.15 -109.94 38.89
CA SER A 911 -63.44 -108.55 38.52
C SER A 911 -62.22 -107.75 38.03
N LEU A 912 -61.01 -108.30 38.21
CA LEU A 912 -59.75 -107.73 37.72
C LEU A 912 -59.54 -107.88 36.21
N ALA A 913 -60.36 -108.69 35.53
CA ALA A 913 -60.40 -108.74 34.07
C ALA A 913 -61.45 -107.74 33.54
N PRO A 914 -61.05 -106.73 32.74
CA PRO A 914 -61.96 -105.67 32.28
C PRO A 914 -63.04 -106.15 31.28
N SER A 915 -62.91 -107.38 30.76
CA SER A 915 -63.90 -108.00 29.88
C SER A 915 -65.10 -108.52 30.67
N THR A 916 -66.27 -107.89 30.48
CA THR A 916 -67.58 -108.36 31.00
C THR A 916 -68.00 -109.73 30.47
N THR A 917 -67.34 -110.24 29.42
CA THR A 917 -67.61 -111.57 28.84
C THR A 917 -66.87 -112.69 29.56
N LEU A 918 -65.84 -112.34 30.34
CA LEU A 918 -65.00 -113.26 31.11
C LEU A 918 -65.50 -113.48 32.55
N LEU A 919 -66.22 -112.49 33.10
CA LEU A 919 -67.02 -112.56 34.34
C LEU A 919 -68.29 -113.40 34.14
#